data_AF-A0A8H3I4S5-F1
#
_entry.id   AF-A0A8H3I4S5-F1
#
_cell.length_a   1.000
_cell.length_b   1.000
_cell.length_c   1.000
_cell.angle_alpha   90.00
_cell.angle_beta   90.00
_cell.angle_gamma   90.00
#
_symmetry.space_group_name_H-M   'P 1'
#
loop_
_entity.id
_entity.type
_entity.pdbx_description
1 polymer ?
#
loop_
_entity_poly.entity_id
_entity_poly.type
_entity_poly.pdbx_seq_one_letter_code
_entity_poly.pdbx_strand_id
1 'polypeptide(L)'
;MPPHALDIPAFASTQLSLLSDELAAETASTSALLSSTSPTALSRAGLAILNLVLVSQRTGLGGKTVLELEQDHAVGNAGEIGDHGIRVGDIVKVGEQPKGSERKKDKAAMEGRGVEGVVVRIGHKAVQVALGKEEEDSEGLRGRLWIVKIANDVTYRRMNQTMESLRKLGEGQYTTLIRVLFGLDSPSPVSLDPVEMADPVGQLEFCDPTLNDSQKDAIRFALVSKEVALIHGPPGTGKTYTLIELILQLVKRKLRILVCGPSNISVDNIVERLAPHKLPIIRLGHPARLLPSVLNHSLDVLTRTSDAAEIVKDVRKELDAKQASIKKTRNGRERRAIYGDMKELRKEYREREKQCVTNLVGGSKVVLATLHGAGGFQLRNERFDVVIIDEASQALEAQCWVPLLSAKKVILAGDHLQLPPTIKSMNTKAQPGKAKADSSPANKEIRETTLEVTLFDRLLRLHGASIKRMLTTQYRMHEKIMKFPSDEMYDSKLIAADAVKGRLLKDLPYEVQDNDDTREALVFYDTQGGSFPEKVEDERSEKNTKGAIMSDSKSNEMEAALVKLHVMNLIEAGVLAEDIAVVTPYNAQVALLAQNLKEQYPAIELGSVDGFQGREKEAIIVSLVRSNPEHEIGFLAEKRRLNGK
;
A
#
# COMPACT_ATOMS: atom_id res chain seq x y z
N MET A 1 -16.20 28.78 -18.16
CA MET A 1 -15.30 27.69 -17.74
C MET A 1 -14.50 27.23 -18.96
N PRO A 2 -13.20 26.94 -18.83
CA PRO A 2 -12.46 26.17 -19.84
C PRO A 2 -13.25 24.91 -20.22
N PRO A 3 -13.17 24.42 -21.46
CA PRO A 3 -14.02 23.32 -21.96
C PRO A 3 -13.90 22.00 -21.17
N HIS A 4 -12.90 21.87 -20.28
CA HIS A 4 -12.60 20.69 -19.47
C HIS A 4 -12.60 20.96 -17.95
N ALA A 5 -13.13 22.11 -17.51
CA ALA A 5 -13.17 22.41 -16.08
C ALA A 5 -14.21 21.54 -15.36
N LEU A 6 -13.79 20.92 -14.26
CA LEU A 6 -14.63 20.04 -13.46
C LEU A 6 -15.26 20.82 -12.31
N ASP A 7 -16.58 20.65 -12.13
CA ASP A 7 -17.27 21.16 -10.96
C ASP A 7 -16.84 20.39 -9.70
N ILE A 8 -16.24 21.10 -8.74
CA ILE A 8 -15.63 20.49 -7.54
C ILE A 8 -16.69 19.82 -6.64
N PRO A 9 -17.84 20.45 -6.33
CA PRO A 9 -18.92 19.80 -5.58
C PRO A 9 -19.49 18.55 -6.27
N ALA A 10 -19.67 18.57 -7.60
CA ALA A 10 -20.11 17.40 -8.35
C ALA A 10 -19.06 16.29 -8.32
N PHE A 11 -17.79 16.61 -8.57
CA PHE A 11 -16.68 15.65 -8.47
C PHE A 11 -16.65 14.97 -7.09
N ALA A 12 -16.70 15.76 -6.02
CA ALA A 12 -16.66 15.24 -4.66
C ALA A 12 -17.88 14.36 -4.35
N SER A 13 -19.07 14.71 -4.85
CA SER A 13 -20.29 13.92 -4.67
C SER A 13 -20.23 12.59 -5.41
N THR A 14 -19.68 12.57 -6.63
CA THR A 14 -19.45 11.35 -7.40
C THR A 14 -18.45 10.43 -6.69
N GLN A 15 -17.31 10.97 -6.23
CA GLN A 15 -16.32 10.20 -5.48
C GLN A 15 -16.92 9.59 -4.20
N LEU A 16 -17.73 10.35 -3.44
CA LEU A 16 -18.42 9.82 -2.27
C LEU A 16 -19.34 8.64 -2.59
N SER A 17 -20.08 8.70 -3.71
CA SER A 17 -20.93 7.61 -4.16
C SER A 17 -20.10 6.37 -4.50
N LEU A 18 -19.07 6.54 -5.32
CA LEU A 18 -18.20 5.44 -5.75
C LEU A 18 -17.49 4.77 -4.56
N LEU A 19 -17.00 5.56 -3.60
CA LEU A 19 -16.37 5.04 -2.38
C LEU A 19 -17.38 4.29 -1.49
N SER A 20 -18.64 4.72 -1.46
CA SER A 20 -19.70 4.01 -0.75
C SER A 20 -19.99 2.66 -1.39
N ASP A 21 -20.04 2.59 -2.72
CA ASP A 21 -20.26 1.34 -3.46
C ASP A 21 -19.09 0.36 -3.25
N GLU A 22 -17.86 0.87 -3.27
CA GLU A 22 -16.65 0.09 -3.00
C GLU A 22 -16.62 -0.44 -1.56
N LEU A 23 -16.90 0.41 -0.56
CA LEU A 23 -16.99 -0.02 0.83
C LEU A 23 -18.10 -1.07 1.03
N ALA A 24 -19.25 -0.90 0.37
CA ALA A 24 -20.35 -1.85 0.43
C ALA A 24 -19.95 -3.21 -0.17
N ALA A 25 -19.28 -3.21 -1.33
CA ALA A 25 -18.75 -4.43 -1.95
C ALA A 25 -17.70 -5.12 -1.07
N GLU A 26 -16.76 -4.36 -0.49
CA GLU A 26 -15.74 -4.89 0.43
C GLU A 26 -16.35 -5.46 1.72
N THR A 27 -17.33 -4.76 2.29
CA THR A 27 -18.02 -5.20 3.51
C THR A 27 -18.88 -6.42 3.23
N ALA A 28 -19.59 -6.47 2.09
CA ALA A 28 -20.39 -7.63 1.70
C ALA A 28 -19.51 -8.86 1.47
N SER A 29 -18.38 -8.72 0.77
CA SER A 29 -17.40 -9.79 0.57
C SER A 29 -16.84 -10.30 1.90
N THR A 30 -16.43 -9.39 2.78
CA THR A 30 -15.88 -9.75 4.10
C THR A 30 -16.95 -10.40 5.00
N SER A 31 -18.17 -9.87 5.03
CA SER A 31 -19.28 -10.40 5.83
C SER A 31 -19.77 -11.76 5.34
N ALA A 32 -19.83 -11.97 4.02
CA ALA A 32 -20.13 -13.28 3.44
C ALA A 32 -19.08 -14.32 3.85
N LEU A 33 -17.79 -13.98 3.77
CA LEU A 33 -16.69 -14.84 4.25
C LEU A 33 -16.85 -15.16 5.76
N LEU A 34 -17.14 -14.18 6.59
CA LEU A 34 -17.26 -14.38 8.04
C LEU A 34 -18.48 -15.23 8.44
N SER A 35 -19.61 -15.07 7.74
CA SER A 35 -20.88 -15.72 8.09
C SER A 35 -21.01 -17.14 7.53
N SER A 36 -20.41 -17.40 6.36
CA SER A 36 -20.53 -18.69 5.65
C SER A 36 -19.40 -19.68 5.94
N THR A 37 -18.24 -19.20 6.42
CA THR A 37 -17.04 -20.01 6.57
C THR A 37 -16.80 -20.42 8.04
N SER A 38 -16.30 -21.63 8.27
CA SER A 38 -15.92 -22.07 9.63
C SER A 38 -14.66 -21.31 10.11
N PRO A 39 -14.45 -21.11 11.44
CA PRO A 39 -13.22 -20.48 11.94
C PRO A 39 -11.94 -21.15 11.43
N THR A 40 -11.94 -22.48 11.32
CA THR A 40 -10.82 -23.27 10.78
C THR A 40 -10.57 -22.97 9.31
N ALA A 41 -11.62 -22.84 8.50
CA ALA A 41 -11.48 -22.49 7.09
C ALA A 41 -11.02 -21.02 6.90
N LEU A 42 -11.50 -20.08 7.74
CA LEU A 42 -10.98 -18.70 7.75
C LEU A 42 -9.49 -18.63 8.12
N SER A 43 -9.05 -19.48 9.04
CA SER A 43 -7.64 -19.58 9.40
C SER A 43 -6.80 -20.16 8.27
N ARG A 44 -7.26 -21.22 7.59
CA ARG A 44 -6.60 -21.75 6.38
C ARG A 44 -6.53 -20.74 5.23
N ALA A 45 -7.55 -19.90 5.09
CA ALA A 45 -7.56 -18.78 4.15
C ALA A 45 -6.67 -17.61 4.60
N GLY A 46 -6.04 -17.69 5.77
CA GLY A 46 -5.17 -16.66 6.34
C GLY A 46 -5.91 -15.43 6.89
N LEU A 47 -7.24 -15.47 7.02
CA LEU A 47 -8.06 -14.34 7.48
C LEU A 47 -8.31 -14.34 9.00
N ALA A 48 -7.98 -15.43 9.69
CA ALA A 48 -8.14 -15.55 11.12
C ALA A 48 -6.95 -16.25 11.79
N ILE A 49 -6.68 -15.90 13.05
CA ILE A 49 -5.76 -16.60 13.94
C ILE A 49 -6.58 -17.12 15.12
N LEU A 50 -6.49 -18.43 15.38
CA LEU A 50 -7.31 -19.14 16.36
C LEU A 50 -6.52 -19.48 17.61
N ASN A 51 -7.24 -19.91 18.66
CA ASN A 51 -6.69 -20.43 19.91
C ASN A 51 -5.70 -19.47 20.59
N LEU A 52 -6.03 -18.19 20.66
CA LEU A 52 -5.18 -17.18 21.29
C LEU A 52 -5.53 -16.99 22.77
N VAL A 53 -4.56 -16.52 23.56
CA VAL A 53 -4.73 -16.13 24.96
C VAL A 53 -4.14 -14.75 25.20
N LEU A 54 -4.79 -13.94 26.04
CA LEU A 54 -4.30 -12.61 26.42
C LEU A 54 -3.19 -12.73 27.47
N VAL A 55 -1.97 -12.38 27.09
CA VAL A 55 -0.77 -12.47 27.95
C VAL A 55 -0.51 -11.16 28.67
N SER A 56 -0.51 -10.05 27.93
CA SER A 56 -0.19 -8.73 28.47
C SER A 56 -1.07 -7.61 27.90
N GLN A 57 -1.17 -6.51 28.65
CA GLN A 57 -1.87 -5.30 28.25
C GLN A 57 -1.04 -4.10 28.70
N ARG A 58 -0.79 -3.16 27.79
CA ARG A 58 0.05 -1.97 28.06
C ARG A 58 -0.49 -0.72 27.38
N THR A 59 0.02 0.44 27.76
CA THR A 59 -0.33 1.71 27.11
C THR A 59 0.58 1.97 25.90
N GLY A 60 -0.04 2.17 24.73
CA GLY A 60 0.58 2.53 23.46
C GLY A 60 0.39 4.01 23.10
N LEU A 61 0.82 4.38 21.89
CA LEU A 61 0.76 5.75 21.36
C LEU A 61 -0.68 6.30 21.35
N GLY A 62 -0.85 7.59 21.71
CA GLY A 62 -2.17 8.21 21.87
C GLY A 62 -2.92 7.79 23.13
N GLY A 63 -2.24 7.10 24.06
CA GLY A 63 -2.86 6.54 25.27
C GLY A 63 -3.78 5.34 24.98
N LYS A 64 -3.61 4.68 23.84
CA LYS A 64 -4.41 3.51 23.45
C LYS A 64 -3.98 2.26 24.20
N THR A 65 -4.92 1.38 24.51
CA THR A 65 -4.63 0.06 25.05
C THR A 65 -4.06 -0.85 23.96
N VAL A 66 -2.92 -1.50 24.22
CA VAL A 66 -2.34 -2.54 23.36
C VAL A 66 -2.44 -3.88 24.06
N LEU A 67 -3.12 -4.84 23.42
CA LEU A 67 -3.22 -6.23 23.82
C LEU A 67 -2.06 -7.04 23.22
N GLU A 68 -1.54 -8.01 23.95
CA GLU A 68 -0.58 -9.00 23.48
C GLU A 68 -1.18 -10.41 23.61
N LEU A 69 -1.34 -11.06 22.46
CA LEU A 69 -2.05 -12.32 22.29
C LEU A 69 -1.07 -13.39 21.80
N GLU A 70 -0.99 -14.51 22.50
CA GLU A 70 -0.12 -15.65 22.14
C GLU A 70 -0.96 -16.89 21.86
N GLN A 71 -0.41 -17.87 21.13
CA GLN A 71 -1.09 -19.14 20.87
C GLN A 71 -1.14 -19.97 22.16
N ASP A 72 -2.32 -20.51 22.45
CA ASP A 72 -2.56 -21.40 23.59
C ASP A 72 -1.64 -22.63 23.49
N HIS A 73 -0.73 -22.76 24.45
CA HIS A 73 0.24 -23.87 24.52
C HIS A 73 -0.42 -25.25 24.52
N ALA A 74 -1.72 -25.35 24.85
CA ALA A 74 -2.46 -26.61 24.87
C ALA A 74 -2.90 -27.13 23.49
N VAL A 75 -2.78 -26.36 22.39
CA VAL A 75 -3.41 -26.69 21.08
C VAL A 75 -2.42 -26.93 19.93
N GLY A 76 -1.12 -26.68 20.09
CA GLY A 76 -0.08 -27.13 19.14
C GLY A 76 1.06 -26.14 18.86
N ASN A 77 2.21 -26.71 18.44
CA ASN A 77 3.51 -26.13 18.03
C ASN A 77 4.18 -25.14 18.99
N ALA A 78 4.47 -25.56 20.22
CA ALA A 78 5.39 -24.85 21.14
C ALA A 78 5.08 -23.35 21.39
N GLY A 79 3.84 -22.91 21.16
CA GLY A 79 3.42 -21.51 21.33
C GLY A 79 3.73 -20.59 20.13
N GLU A 80 4.06 -21.15 18.96
CA GLU A 80 4.22 -20.37 17.73
C GLU A 80 2.89 -20.18 17.01
N ILE A 81 2.70 -18.98 16.44
CA ILE A 81 1.55 -18.62 15.63
C ILE A 81 1.77 -19.19 14.23
N GLY A 82 0.89 -20.10 13.81
CA GLY A 82 0.95 -20.71 12.47
C GLY A 82 0.78 -19.71 11.32
N ASP A 83 0.99 -20.18 10.08
CA ASP A 83 0.91 -19.32 8.89
C ASP A 83 -0.45 -18.62 8.77
N HIS A 84 -0.40 -17.30 8.56
CA HIS A 84 -1.60 -16.48 8.40
C HIS A 84 -1.39 -15.31 7.42
N GLY A 85 -2.49 -14.79 6.89
CA GLY A 85 -2.57 -13.64 5.99
C GLY A 85 -2.72 -12.30 6.72
N ILE A 86 -2.92 -12.29 8.04
CA ILE A 86 -3.00 -11.06 8.83
C ILE A 86 -1.65 -10.32 8.78
N ARG A 87 -1.68 -9.01 8.56
CA ARG A 87 -0.52 -8.13 8.49
C ARG A 87 -0.62 -7.03 9.53
N VAL A 88 0.53 -6.45 9.88
CA VAL A 88 0.54 -5.29 10.77
C VAL A 88 -0.29 -4.22 10.10
N GLY A 89 -1.30 -3.79 10.83
CA GLY A 89 -2.17 -2.74 10.40
C GLY A 89 -3.52 -3.10 9.87
N ASP A 90 -3.75 -4.39 9.68
CA ASP A 90 -5.09 -4.88 9.43
C ASP A 90 -5.99 -4.45 10.58
N ILE A 91 -7.21 -4.03 10.23
CA ILE A 91 -8.26 -3.87 11.20
C ILE A 91 -8.77 -5.27 11.51
N VAL A 92 -8.78 -5.60 12.78
CA VAL A 92 -9.16 -6.91 13.27
C VAL A 92 -10.17 -6.77 14.39
N LYS A 93 -10.98 -7.80 14.53
CA LYS A 93 -11.81 -8.00 15.71
C LYS A 93 -11.17 -9.05 16.59
N VAL A 94 -11.00 -8.74 17.87
CA VAL A 94 -10.53 -9.66 18.91
C VAL A 94 -11.74 -10.08 19.74
N GLY A 95 -12.05 -11.37 19.79
CA GLY A 95 -13.21 -11.88 20.53
C GLY A 95 -12.96 -13.26 21.11
N GLU A 96 -13.95 -13.81 21.82
CA GLU A 96 -13.96 -15.22 22.23
C GLU A 96 -14.12 -16.11 20.98
N GLN A 97 -13.35 -17.19 20.92
CA GLN A 97 -13.41 -18.13 19.81
C GLN A 97 -14.70 -18.96 19.86
N PRO A 98 -15.49 -19.03 18.77
CA PRO A 98 -16.72 -19.83 18.74
C PRO A 98 -16.42 -21.32 18.94
N LYS A 99 -17.23 -22.01 19.75
CA LYS A 99 -17.18 -23.47 19.86
C LYS A 99 -17.84 -24.08 18.62
N GLY A 100 -17.19 -25.06 17.98
CA GLY A 100 -17.56 -25.60 16.67
C GLY A 100 -18.98 -26.21 16.53
N SER A 101 -19.75 -26.31 17.62
CA SER A 101 -21.10 -26.90 17.68
C SER A 101 -22.25 -25.90 17.84
N GLU A 102 -22.00 -24.59 17.92
CA GLU A 102 -23.04 -23.59 18.21
C GLU A 102 -23.85 -23.20 16.95
N ARG A 103 -25.19 -23.19 17.09
CA ARG A 103 -26.15 -23.08 15.98
C ARG A 103 -26.08 -21.71 15.30
N LYS A 104 -26.47 -21.66 14.02
CA LYS A 104 -26.51 -20.49 13.12
C LYS A 104 -27.14 -19.21 13.71
N LYS A 105 -28.03 -19.31 14.70
CA LYS A 105 -28.66 -18.17 15.40
C LYS A 105 -27.76 -17.53 16.47
N ASP A 106 -26.86 -18.28 17.11
CA ASP A 106 -25.95 -17.76 18.13
C ASP A 106 -24.70 -17.10 17.51
N LYS A 107 -24.33 -17.49 16.28
CA LYS A 107 -23.28 -16.84 15.49
C LYS A 107 -23.55 -15.35 15.24
N ALA A 108 -24.77 -14.98 14.85
CA ALA A 108 -25.16 -13.58 14.62
C ALA A 108 -25.18 -12.73 15.92
N ALA A 109 -25.41 -13.36 17.08
CA ALA A 109 -25.32 -12.68 18.38
C ALA A 109 -23.87 -12.52 18.87
N MET A 110 -22.97 -13.40 18.44
CA MET A 110 -21.52 -13.31 18.70
C MET A 110 -20.78 -12.40 17.71
N GLU A 111 -21.32 -12.16 16.51
CA GLU A 111 -20.82 -11.17 15.55
C GLU A 111 -20.75 -9.76 16.16
N GLY A 112 -21.51 -9.47 17.22
CA GLY A 112 -21.43 -8.24 18.01
C GLY A 112 -20.45 -8.26 19.20
N ARG A 113 -19.95 -9.44 19.62
CA ARG A 113 -19.07 -9.58 20.80
C ARG A 113 -17.60 -9.58 20.39
N GLY A 114 -16.83 -8.68 20.97
CA GLY A 114 -15.40 -8.53 20.69
C GLY A 114 -15.04 -7.07 20.46
N VAL A 115 -13.75 -6.79 20.60
CA VAL A 115 -13.18 -5.45 20.57
C VAL A 115 -12.51 -5.23 19.22
N GLU A 116 -12.77 -4.08 18.62
CA GLU A 116 -12.11 -3.70 17.36
C GLU A 116 -10.74 -3.10 17.65
N GLY A 117 -9.76 -3.49 16.84
CA GLY A 117 -8.41 -2.98 16.98
C GLY A 117 -7.63 -3.03 15.68
N VAL A 118 -6.47 -2.41 15.72
CA VAL A 118 -5.50 -2.40 14.63
C VAL A 118 -4.33 -3.27 15.06
N VAL A 119 -3.93 -4.22 14.22
CA VAL A 119 -2.74 -5.02 14.49
C VAL A 119 -1.53 -4.10 14.52
N VAL A 120 -0.81 -4.06 15.64
CA VAL A 120 0.35 -3.20 15.86
C VAL A 120 1.67 -3.95 15.80
N ARG A 121 1.68 -5.26 15.98
CA ARG A 121 2.88 -6.09 15.79
C ARG A 121 2.46 -7.53 15.53
N ILE A 122 3.21 -8.19 14.67
CA ILE A 122 3.14 -9.64 14.48
C ILE A 122 4.55 -10.16 14.72
N GLY A 123 4.70 -11.11 15.63
CA GLY A 123 5.92 -11.89 15.80
C GLY A 123 5.60 -13.38 15.72
N HIS A 124 6.64 -14.20 15.73
CA HIS A 124 6.49 -15.66 15.62
C HIS A 124 5.63 -16.28 16.74
N LYS A 125 5.59 -15.67 17.93
CA LYS A 125 4.87 -16.20 19.11
C LYS A 125 3.67 -15.36 19.56
N ALA A 126 3.65 -14.08 19.18
CA ALA A 126 2.69 -13.13 19.70
C ALA A 126 2.19 -12.17 18.62
N VAL A 127 0.90 -11.86 18.66
CA VAL A 127 0.28 -10.77 17.90
C VAL A 127 -0.17 -9.70 18.87
N GLN A 128 0.16 -8.45 18.57
CA GLN A 128 -0.24 -7.30 19.37
C GLN A 128 -1.30 -6.49 18.62
N VAL A 129 -2.37 -6.12 19.32
CA VAL A 129 -3.51 -5.38 18.76
C VAL A 129 -3.77 -4.13 19.60
N ALA A 130 -3.75 -2.95 18.97
CA ALA A 130 -4.13 -1.69 19.61
C ALA A 130 -5.62 -1.43 19.45
N LEU A 131 -6.33 -1.24 20.55
CA LEU A 131 -7.78 -1.09 20.56
C LEU A 131 -8.23 0.26 20.00
N GLY A 132 -9.38 0.26 19.32
CA GLY A 132 -9.92 1.41 18.59
C GLY A 132 -10.59 2.46 19.48
N LYS A 133 -11.39 2.03 20.46
CA LYS A 133 -12.18 2.91 21.35
C LYS A 133 -11.68 2.86 22.80
N GLU A 134 -11.85 3.99 23.49
CA GLU A 134 -11.39 4.20 24.88
C GLU A 134 -12.21 3.43 25.93
N GLU A 135 -13.43 3.02 25.59
CA GLU A 135 -14.41 2.38 26.49
C GLU A 135 -14.61 0.88 26.24
N GLU A 136 -13.95 0.31 25.22
CA GLU A 136 -13.98 -1.15 25.02
C GLU A 136 -12.95 -1.80 25.95
N ASP A 137 -13.35 -1.96 27.21
CA ASP A 137 -12.53 -2.62 28.23
C ASP A 137 -12.25 -4.08 27.83
N SER A 138 -10.99 -4.50 28.04
CA SER A 138 -10.58 -5.91 27.94
C SER A 138 -11.26 -6.81 28.99
N GLU A 139 -12.10 -6.25 29.87
CA GLU A 139 -12.81 -6.97 30.94
C GLU A 139 -13.68 -8.13 30.42
N GLY A 140 -14.13 -8.07 29.16
CA GLY A 140 -14.88 -9.13 28.48
C GLY A 140 -14.04 -10.15 27.69
N LEU A 141 -12.72 -9.96 27.55
CA LEU A 141 -11.84 -10.90 26.84
C LEU A 141 -11.35 -11.98 27.82
N ARG A 142 -12.15 -13.02 28.03
CA ARG A 142 -11.79 -14.16 28.88
C ARG A 142 -11.76 -15.46 28.09
N GLY A 143 -10.97 -16.42 28.55
CA GLY A 143 -10.87 -17.73 27.92
C GLY A 143 -10.08 -17.70 26.60
N ARG A 144 -10.50 -18.54 25.66
CA ARG A 144 -9.80 -18.74 24.38
C ARG A 144 -10.30 -17.74 23.34
N LEU A 145 -9.38 -16.96 22.80
CA LEU A 145 -9.63 -15.86 21.90
C LEU A 145 -9.31 -16.23 20.46
N TRP A 146 -9.80 -15.41 19.53
CA TRP A 146 -9.38 -15.42 18.14
C TRP A 146 -9.27 -13.98 17.63
N ILE A 147 -8.48 -13.80 16.59
CA ILE A 147 -8.39 -12.56 15.83
C ILE A 147 -8.94 -12.85 14.44
N VAL A 148 -9.82 -11.99 13.96
CA VAL A 148 -10.34 -12.07 12.60
C VAL A 148 -10.22 -10.74 11.87
N LYS A 149 -9.74 -10.78 10.63
CA LYS A 149 -9.61 -9.60 9.78
C LYS A 149 -10.98 -9.08 9.38
N ILE A 150 -11.20 -7.77 9.54
CA ILE A 150 -12.43 -7.08 9.15
C ILE A 150 -12.12 -5.99 8.11
N ALA A 151 -13.17 -5.50 7.44
CA ALA A 151 -13.05 -4.44 6.45
C ALA A 151 -12.49 -3.16 7.11
N ASN A 152 -11.57 -2.49 6.42
CA ASN A 152 -10.91 -1.30 6.93
C ASN A 152 -11.77 -0.05 6.68
N ASP A 153 -12.67 0.30 7.58
CA ASP A 153 -13.54 1.47 7.41
C ASP A 153 -12.78 2.81 7.58
N VAL A 154 -11.62 2.80 8.24
CA VAL A 154 -10.88 4.02 8.60
C VAL A 154 -10.33 4.72 7.36
N THR A 155 -9.89 3.95 6.37
CA THR A 155 -9.39 4.48 5.09
C THR A 155 -10.51 5.20 4.34
N TYR A 156 -11.70 4.60 4.24
CA TYR A 156 -12.88 5.22 3.62
C TYR A 156 -13.37 6.44 4.39
N ARG A 157 -13.39 6.39 5.73
CA ARG A 157 -13.76 7.55 6.55
C ARG A 157 -12.89 8.77 6.24
N ARG A 158 -11.57 8.59 6.05
CA ARG A 158 -10.65 9.69 5.70
C ARG A 158 -10.90 10.25 4.31
N MET A 159 -11.08 9.39 3.31
CA MET A 159 -11.41 9.80 1.95
C MET A 159 -12.75 10.57 1.95
N ASN A 160 -13.78 10.03 2.60
CA ASN A 160 -15.10 10.65 2.68
C ASN A 160 -15.05 12.02 3.36
N GLN A 161 -14.34 12.16 4.49
CA GLN A 161 -14.14 13.46 5.15
C GLN A 161 -13.46 14.49 4.24
N THR A 162 -12.48 14.05 3.45
CA THR A 162 -11.76 14.91 2.50
C THR A 162 -12.68 15.34 1.36
N MET A 163 -13.44 14.40 0.77
CA MET A 163 -14.41 14.70 -0.28
C MET A 163 -15.54 15.62 0.24
N GLU A 164 -16.05 15.39 1.45
CA GLU A 164 -17.01 16.29 2.07
C GLU A 164 -16.46 17.70 2.30
N SER A 165 -15.17 17.80 2.65
CA SER A 165 -14.49 19.09 2.81
C SER A 165 -14.40 19.80 1.47
N LEU A 166 -13.94 19.12 0.40
CA LEU A 166 -13.92 19.66 -0.96
C LEU A 166 -15.32 20.11 -1.43
N ARG A 167 -16.35 19.30 -1.19
CA ARG A 167 -17.74 19.60 -1.55
C ARG A 167 -18.26 20.89 -0.89
N LYS A 168 -17.78 21.21 0.32
CA LYS A 168 -18.19 22.40 1.09
C LYS A 168 -17.35 23.64 0.78
N LEU A 169 -16.25 23.51 0.04
CA LEU A 169 -15.43 24.66 -0.33
C LEU A 169 -16.20 25.55 -1.33
N GLY A 170 -16.45 26.80 -0.93
CA GLY A 170 -16.93 27.82 -1.85
C GLY A 170 -15.82 28.30 -2.78
N GLU A 171 -16.19 28.85 -3.95
CA GLU A 171 -15.23 29.25 -5.00
C GLU A 171 -14.13 30.21 -4.51
N GLY A 172 -14.46 31.13 -3.60
CA GLY A 172 -13.50 32.06 -3.00
C GLY A 172 -12.44 31.40 -2.10
N GLN A 173 -12.60 30.12 -1.76
CA GLN A 173 -11.65 29.34 -0.96
C GLN A 173 -10.76 28.43 -1.81
N TYR A 174 -10.96 28.39 -3.13
CA TYR A 174 -10.13 27.57 -4.01
C TYR A 174 -8.73 28.17 -4.11
N THR A 175 -7.74 27.42 -3.64
CA THR A 175 -6.33 27.78 -3.82
C THR A 175 -5.96 27.69 -5.30
N THR A 176 -4.88 28.37 -5.71
CA THR A 176 -4.34 28.26 -7.08
C THR A 176 -4.10 26.80 -7.50
N LEU A 177 -3.58 25.98 -6.57
CA LEU A 177 -3.40 24.55 -6.79
C LEU A 177 -4.74 23.87 -7.14
N ILE A 178 -5.78 24.04 -6.31
CA ILE A 178 -7.10 23.45 -6.55
C ILE A 178 -7.64 23.89 -7.92
N ARG A 179 -7.53 25.18 -8.25
CA ARG A 179 -8.03 25.72 -9.52
C ARG A 179 -7.33 25.08 -10.72
N VAL A 180 -6.02 24.89 -10.68
CA VAL A 180 -5.27 24.20 -11.74
C VAL A 180 -5.60 22.71 -11.80
N LEU A 181 -5.71 22.03 -10.65
CA LEU A 181 -5.99 20.59 -10.60
C LEU A 181 -7.40 20.23 -11.07
N PHE A 182 -8.35 21.17 -11.03
CA PHE A 182 -9.72 21.00 -11.56
C PHE A 182 -9.93 21.66 -12.93
N GLY A 183 -8.88 22.23 -13.54
CA GLY A 183 -8.96 22.84 -14.87
C GLY A 183 -9.72 24.16 -14.90
N LEU A 184 -9.92 24.80 -13.75
CA LEU A 184 -10.49 26.16 -13.66
C LEU A 184 -9.50 27.20 -14.18
N ASP A 185 -8.20 26.98 -13.93
CA ASP A 185 -7.08 27.76 -14.47
C ASP A 185 -6.09 26.84 -15.19
N SER A 186 -5.28 27.39 -16.09
CA SER A 186 -4.15 26.67 -16.71
C SER A 186 -2.91 26.68 -15.79
N PRO A 187 -2.06 25.64 -15.84
CA PRO A 187 -0.79 25.65 -15.13
C PRO A 187 0.06 26.86 -15.55
N SER A 188 0.82 27.42 -14.60
CA SER A 188 1.73 28.51 -14.94
C SER A 188 2.74 28.06 -16.02
N PRO A 189 3.01 28.88 -17.06
CA PRO A 189 3.99 28.54 -18.08
C PRO A 189 5.37 28.28 -17.46
N VAL A 190 6.02 27.20 -17.91
CA VAL A 190 7.39 26.86 -17.53
C VAL A 190 8.28 27.24 -18.70
N SER A 191 9.07 28.31 -18.56
CA SER A 191 10.14 28.59 -19.51
C SER A 191 11.29 27.61 -19.27
N LEU A 192 11.69 26.91 -20.33
CA LEU A 192 12.81 25.96 -20.29
C LEU A 192 14.13 26.61 -20.74
N ASP A 193 14.12 27.91 -21.06
CA ASP A 193 15.32 28.59 -21.50
C ASP A 193 16.37 28.60 -20.36
N PRO A 194 17.60 28.10 -20.58
CA PRO A 194 18.61 27.97 -19.54
C PRO A 194 18.94 29.30 -18.83
N VAL A 195 18.78 30.42 -19.53
CA VAL A 195 19.00 31.78 -19.01
C VAL A 195 17.85 32.22 -18.10
N GLU A 196 16.60 31.91 -18.46
CA GLU A 196 15.42 32.22 -17.64
C GLU A 196 15.25 31.23 -16.48
N MET A 197 15.77 30.01 -16.61
CA MET A 197 15.85 28.97 -15.56
C MET A 197 16.85 29.32 -14.44
N ALA A 198 17.89 30.10 -14.74
CA ALA A 198 18.89 30.53 -13.77
C ALA A 198 18.29 31.45 -12.70
N ASP A 199 17.24 32.21 -13.03
CA ASP A 199 16.66 33.23 -12.15
C ASP A 199 15.74 32.63 -11.05
N PRO A 200 14.82 31.67 -11.32
CA PRO A 200 13.99 31.05 -10.29
C PRO A 200 14.64 29.85 -9.57
N VAL A 201 15.58 29.13 -10.21
CA VAL A 201 16.17 27.91 -9.63
C VAL A 201 17.58 28.14 -9.09
N GLY A 202 18.30 29.16 -9.56
CA GLY A 202 19.73 29.36 -9.28
C GLY A 202 20.62 28.33 -9.97
N GLN A 203 21.93 28.40 -9.72
CA GLN A 203 22.88 27.38 -10.19
C GLN A 203 22.55 26.04 -9.52
N LEU A 204 22.09 25.07 -10.32
CA LEU A 204 21.66 23.78 -9.82
C LEU A 204 22.82 22.79 -9.78
N GLU A 205 23.34 22.56 -8.57
CA GLU A 205 24.34 21.53 -8.29
C GLU A 205 23.65 20.25 -7.82
N PHE A 206 23.64 19.24 -8.69
CA PHE A 206 23.11 17.92 -8.38
C PHE A 206 23.99 17.23 -7.32
N CYS A 207 23.37 16.62 -6.30
CA CYS A 207 24.11 15.86 -5.28
C CYS A 207 24.62 14.54 -5.84
N ASP A 208 23.80 13.87 -6.67
CA ASP A 208 24.16 12.63 -7.34
C ASP A 208 24.76 12.90 -8.74
N PRO A 209 26.06 12.61 -8.95
CA PRO A 209 26.70 12.81 -10.26
C PRO A 209 26.27 11.77 -11.30
N THR A 210 25.66 10.65 -10.90
CA THR A 210 25.31 9.53 -11.79
C THR A 210 23.98 9.73 -12.52
N LEU A 211 23.24 10.80 -12.22
CA LEU A 211 21.95 11.09 -12.87
C LEU A 211 22.11 11.31 -14.37
N ASN A 212 21.27 10.63 -15.14
CA ASN A 212 21.20 10.81 -16.59
C ASN A 212 20.42 12.07 -16.97
N ASP A 213 20.45 12.42 -18.26
CA ASP A 213 19.84 13.66 -18.75
C ASP A 213 18.31 13.70 -18.58
N SER A 214 17.62 12.57 -18.75
CA SER A 214 16.16 12.50 -18.57
C SER A 214 15.75 12.75 -17.11
N GLN A 215 16.53 12.25 -16.16
CA GLN A 215 16.34 12.49 -14.72
C GLN A 215 16.64 13.94 -14.36
N LYS A 216 17.74 14.50 -14.87
CA LYS A 216 18.11 15.91 -14.67
C LYS A 216 17.05 16.85 -15.24
N ASP A 217 16.52 16.57 -16.42
CA ASP A 217 15.42 17.35 -17.02
C ASP A 217 14.15 17.28 -16.17
N ALA A 218 13.74 16.07 -15.75
CA ALA A 218 12.58 15.89 -14.87
C ALA A 218 12.71 16.68 -13.55
N ILE A 219 13.90 16.68 -12.94
CA ILE A 219 14.17 17.44 -11.71
C ILE A 219 14.08 18.96 -11.95
N ARG A 220 14.73 19.47 -13.01
CA ARG A 220 14.68 20.90 -13.36
C ARG A 220 13.24 21.34 -13.62
N PHE A 221 12.53 20.59 -14.45
CA PHE A 221 11.12 20.84 -14.74
C PHE A 221 10.29 20.87 -13.47
N ALA A 222 10.40 19.84 -12.63
CA ALA A 222 9.63 19.72 -11.40
C ALA A 222 9.96 20.83 -10.39
N LEU A 223 11.18 21.40 -10.38
CA LEU A 223 11.52 22.54 -9.53
C LEU A 223 10.85 23.84 -9.99
N VAL A 224 10.79 24.08 -11.30
CA VAL A 224 10.30 25.34 -11.89
C VAL A 224 8.78 25.40 -11.94
N SER A 225 8.11 24.26 -12.13
CA SER A 225 6.64 24.21 -12.12
C SER A 225 6.08 24.78 -10.83
N LYS A 226 5.12 25.71 -10.90
CA LYS A 226 4.60 26.38 -9.69
C LYS A 226 3.54 25.56 -8.97
N GLU A 227 2.60 24.98 -9.71
CA GLU A 227 1.45 24.28 -9.12
C GLU A 227 1.57 22.76 -9.23
N VAL A 228 1.91 22.24 -10.41
CA VAL A 228 1.86 20.79 -10.69
C VAL A 228 3.01 20.34 -11.60
N ALA A 229 3.59 19.18 -11.30
CA ALA A 229 4.49 18.46 -12.20
C ALA A 229 4.24 16.95 -12.13
N LEU A 230 4.32 16.27 -13.27
CA LEU A 230 4.21 14.82 -13.40
C LEU A 230 5.56 14.23 -13.82
N ILE A 231 6.11 13.33 -13.01
CA ILE A 231 7.27 12.51 -13.36
C ILE A 231 6.77 11.12 -13.73
N HIS A 232 6.79 10.82 -15.02
CA HIS A 232 6.46 9.51 -15.55
C HIS A 232 7.72 8.64 -15.50
N GLY A 233 7.73 7.67 -14.60
CA GLY A 233 8.87 6.78 -14.39
C GLY A 233 8.54 5.33 -14.75
N PRO A 234 8.79 4.91 -16.01
CA PRO A 234 8.71 3.51 -16.45
C PRO A 234 9.57 2.55 -15.61
N PRO A 235 9.37 1.22 -15.71
CA PRO A 235 10.12 0.23 -14.96
C PRO A 235 11.64 0.41 -15.11
N GLY A 236 12.37 0.34 -13.99
CA GLY A 236 13.83 0.41 -13.98
C GLY A 236 14.45 1.78 -14.27
N THR A 237 13.67 2.85 -14.47
CA THR A 237 14.20 4.18 -14.86
C THR A 237 14.75 5.03 -13.72
N GLY A 238 14.76 4.51 -12.49
CA GLY A 238 15.27 5.24 -11.33
C GLY A 238 14.34 6.37 -10.84
N LYS A 239 13.02 6.17 -10.91
CA LYS A 239 12.00 7.11 -10.40
C LYS A 239 12.28 7.53 -8.95
N THR A 240 12.51 6.56 -8.06
CA THR A 240 12.83 6.84 -6.65
C THR A 240 14.12 7.64 -6.52
N TYR A 241 15.19 7.29 -7.25
CA TYR A 241 16.45 8.06 -7.26
C TYR A 241 16.24 9.52 -7.69
N THR A 242 15.43 9.73 -8.73
CA THR A 242 15.06 11.07 -9.22
C THR A 242 14.32 11.86 -8.14
N LEU A 243 13.41 11.21 -7.40
CA LEU A 243 12.69 11.84 -6.29
C LEU A 243 13.60 12.18 -5.11
N ILE A 244 14.60 11.34 -4.79
CA ILE A 244 15.58 11.64 -3.74
C ILE A 244 16.30 12.94 -4.06
N GLU A 245 16.91 13.05 -5.24
CA GLU A 245 17.61 14.27 -5.64
C GLU A 245 16.67 15.49 -5.62
N LEU A 246 15.45 15.35 -6.15
CA LEU A 246 14.46 16.43 -6.13
C LEU A 246 14.13 16.89 -4.69
N ILE A 247 13.97 15.96 -3.75
CA ILE A 247 13.75 16.28 -2.33
C ILE A 247 14.96 17.04 -1.76
N LEU A 248 16.19 16.58 -2.04
CA LEU A 248 17.40 17.29 -1.60
C LEU A 248 17.44 18.73 -2.13
N GLN A 249 17.09 18.92 -3.41
CA GLN A 249 17.04 20.23 -4.05
C GLN A 249 15.97 21.15 -3.46
N LEU A 250 14.79 20.61 -3.14
CA LEU A 250 13.72 21.37 -2.47
C LEU A 250 14.10 21.76 -1.03
N VAL A 251 14.76 20.86 -0.29
CA VAL A 251 15.24 21.14 1.07
C VAL A 251 16.36 22.19 1.08
N LYS A 252 17.31 22.14 0.12
CA LYS A 252 18.33 23.18 -0.07
C LYS A 252 17.70 24.57 -0.26
N ARG A 253 16.52 24.63 -0.88
CA ARG A 253 15.72 25.85 -1.08
C ARG A 253 14.84 26.22 0.12
N LYS A 254 15.05 25.58 1.27
CA LYS A 254 14.35 25.81 2.54
C LYS A 254 12.84 25.54 2.47
N LEU A 255 12.40 24.77 1.48
CA LEU A 255 10.99 24.37 1.36
C LEU A 255 10.68 23.22 2.31
N ARG A 256 9.46 23.23 2.85
CA ARG A 256 8.96 22.14 3.69
C ARG A 256 8.12 21.18 2.85
N ILE A 257 8.43 19.90 2.97
CA ILE A 257 7.96 18.88 2.03
C ILE A 257 7.18 17.80 2.78
N LEU A 258 6.05 17.39 2.22
CA LEU A 258 5.35 16.17 2.61
C LEU A 258 5.46 15.15 1.47
N VAL A 259 6.08 14.02 1.74
CA VAL A 259 6.21 12.90 0.81
C VAL A 259 5.17 11.85 1.17
N CYS A 260 4.41 11.40 0.18
CA CYS A 260 3.37 10.40 0.34
C CYS A 260 3.48 9.27 -0.68
N GLY A 261 2.92 8.13 -0.32
CA GLY A 261 2.72 7.00 -1.21
C GLY A 261 1.52 6.15 -0.79
N PRO A 262 0.96 5.30 -1.67
CA PRO A 262 -0.17 4.45 -1.35
C PRO A 262 0.18 3.32 -0.37
N SER A 263 1.43 2.85 -0.36
CA SER A 263 1.90 1.74 0.48
C SER A 263 2.99 2.18 1.48
N ASN A 264 3.25 1.38 2.52
CA ASN A 264 4.36 1.68 3.44
C ASN A 264 5.71 1.47 2.76
N ILE A 265 5.83 0.43 1.93
CA ILE A 265 7.08 0.09 1.24
C ILE A 265 7.55 1.23 0.33
N SER A 266 6.64 1.84 -0.45
CA SER A 266 7.03 2.97 -1.32
C SER A 266 7.57 4.16 -0.53
N VAL A 267 6.97 4.46 0.62
CA VAL A 267 7.42 5.55 1.49
C VAL A 267 8.73 5.20 2.19
N ASP A 268 8.86 3.98 2.70
CA ASP A 268 10.04 3.52 3.44
C ASP A 268 11.28 3.48 2.55
N ASN A 269 11.13 3.06 1.29
CA ASN A 269 12.19 3.11 0.27
C ASN A 269 12.76 4.51 0.05
N ILE A 270 11.93 5.55 0.19
CA ILE A 270 12.38 6.95 0.13
C ILE A 270 13.10 7.33 1.43
N VAL A 271 12.56 6.95 2.60
CA VAL A 271 13.20 7.25 3.89
C VAL A 271 14.60 6.66 3.95
N GLU A 272 14.77 5.40 3.57
CA GLU A 272 16.05 4.69 3.60
C GLU A 272 17.12 5.39 2.76
N ARG A 273 16.73 5.90 1.58
CA ARG A 273 17.65 6.64 0.70
C ARG A 273 17.89 8.08 1.14
N LEU A 274 16.96 8.71 1.88
CA LEU A 274 17.16 10.04 2.45
C LEU A 274 18.01 10.03 3.72
N ALA A 275 17.97 8.94 4.50
CA ALA A 275 18.63 8.85 5.81
C ALA A 275 20.15 9.17 5.77
N PRO A 276 20.94 8.69 4.79
CA PRO A 276 22.37 9.02 4.68
C PRO A 276 22.67 10.52 4.53
N HIS A 277 21.73 11.31 4.02
CA HIS A 277 21.90 12.75 3.82
C HIS A 277 21.71 13.59 5.10
N LYS A 278 21.43 12.94 6.25
CA LYS A 278 21.31 13.57 7.57
C LYS A 278 20.29 14.73 7.61
N LEU A 279 19.22 14.61 6.82
CA LEU A 279 18.13 15.58 6.82
C LEU A 279 17.22 15.38 8.05
N PRO A 280 16.61 16.46 8.58
CA PRO A 280 15.60 16.36 9.63
C PRO A 280 14.29 15.83 9.05
N ILE A 281 14.20 14.50 8.95
CA ILE A 281 13.06 13.76 8.39
C ILE A 281 12.25 13.05 9.48
N ILE A 282 10.93 12.96 9.27
CA ILE A 282 10.03 12.20 10.15
C ILE A 282 9.15 11.27 9.32
N ARG A 283 9.13 9.98 9.70
CA ARG A 283 8.24 8.96 9.13
C ARG A 283 7.02 8.74 10.02
N LEU A 284 5.83 9.06 9.50
CA LEU A 284 4.55 8.84 10.16
C LEU A 284 3.96 7.49 9.80
N GLY A 285 3.96 6.56 10.73
CA GLY A 285 3.38 5.24 10.54
C GLY A 285 3.55 4.41 11.80
N HIS A 286 2.82 3.31 11.89
CA HIS A 286 3.03 2.40 13.01
C HIS A 286 4.36 1.64 12.81
N PRO A 287 5.28 1.63 13.79
CA PRO A 287 6.63 1.05 13.63
C PRO A 287 6.66 -0.36 13.03
N ALA A 288 5.76 -1.26 13.42
CA ALA A 288 5.80 -2.62 12.88
C ALA A 288 5.31 -2.76 11.42
N ARG A 289 4.80 -1.69 10.79
CA ARG A 289 4.56 -1.65 9.34
C ARG A 289 5.75 -1.09 8.57
N LEU A 290 6.76 -0.59 9.28
CA LEU A 290 7.90 0.08 8.70
C LEU A 290 9.05 -0.90 8.52
N LEU A 291 9.89 -0.66 7.52
CA LEU A 291 11.16 -1.36 7.38
C LEU A 291 12.06 -1.11 8.61
N PRO A 292 12.84 -2.13 9.05
CA PRO A 292 13.75 -1.98 10.19
C PRO A 292 14.73 -0.80 10.06
N SER A 293 15.25 -0.56 8.86
CA SER A 293 16.17 0.56 8.55
C SER A 293 15.53 1.94 8.77
N VAL A 294 14.21 2.02 8.71
CA VAL A 294 13.42 3.27 8.78
C VAL A 294 12.94 3.59 10.20
N LEU A 295 12.98 2.62 11.12
CA LEU A 295 12.41 2.74 12.48
C LEU A 295 12.94 3.94 13.26
N ASN A 296 14.23 4.25 13.14
CA ASN A 296 14.87 5.37 13.83
C ASN A 296 14.33 6.75 13.40
N HIS A 297 13.69 6.82 12.23
CA HIS A 297 13.04 8.03 11.72
C HIS A 297 11.55 8.06 12.02
N SER A 298 10.99 7.01 12.61
CA SER A 298 9.55 6.94 12.89
C SER A 298 9.15 7.86 14.03
N LEU A 299 7.97 8.50 13.91
CA LEU A 299 7.49 9.42 14.94
C LEU A 299 7.38 8.74 16.32
N ASP A 300 6.91 7.49 16.39
CA ASP A 300 6.79 6.76 17.67
C ASP A 300 8.13 6.44 18.33
N VAL A 301 9.19 6.27 17.55
CA VAL A 301 10.54 6.10 18.10
C VAL A 301 11.08 7.46 18.54
N LEU A 302 10.94 8.50 17.70
CA LEU A 302 11.41 9.85 18.01
C LEU A 302 10.72 10.45 19.25
N THR A 303 9.44 10.18 19.47
CA THR A 303 8.73 10.61 20.70
C THR A 303 9.18 9.86 21.95
N ARG A 304 10.07 8.87 21.84
CA ARG A 304 10.66 8.13 22.97
C ARG A 304 12.15 8.38 23.15
N THR A 305 12.86 8.68 22.06
CA THR A 305 14.33 8.80 22.05
C THR A 305 14.82 10.24 21.94
N SER A 306 14.01 11.18 21.45
CA SER A 306 14.41 12.58 21.35
C SER A 306 14.45 13.27 22.71
N ASP A 307 15.19 14.37 22.80
CA ASP A 307 15.18 15.22 23.99
C ASP A 307 13.76 15.74 24.30
N ALA A 308 12.94 15.94 23.27
CA ALA A 308 11.53 16.31 23.41
C ALA A 308 10.66 15.21 24.06
N ALA A 309 11.16 13.96 24.11
CA ALA A 309 10.48 12.82 24.74
C ALA A 309 10.58 12.82 26.26
N GLU A 310 11.52 13.56 26.86
CA GLU A 310 11.69 13.61 28.32
C GLU A 310 10.39 14.03 29.02
N ILE A 311 9.66 14.95 28.40
CA ILE A 311 8.38 15.47 28.87
C ILE A 311 7.33 14.36 29.06
N VAL A 312 7.38 13.30 28.24
CA VAL A 312 6.37 12.22 28.18
C VAL A 312 6.79 11.00 29.01
N LYS A 313 8.09 10.82 29.26
CA LYS A 313 8.68 9.61 29.85
C LYS A 313 8.17 9.33 31.27
N ASP A 314 8.01 10.36 32.09
CA ASP A 314 7.63 10.20 33.49
C ASP A 314 6.17 9.79 33.65
N VAL A 315 5.26 10.46 32.94
CA VAL A 315 3.82 10.14 32.95
C VAL A 315 3.56 8.73 32.44
N ARG A 316 4.34 8.26 31.45
CA ARG A 316 4.25 6.88 30.95
C ARG A 316 4.62 5.85 32.02
N LYS A 317 5.73 6.07 32.72
CA LYS A 317 6.17 5.16 33.80
C LYS A 317 5.11 5.07 34.89
N GLU A 318 4.49 6.20 35.23
CA GLU A 318 3.42 6.24 36.22
C GLU A 318 2.16 5.48 35.76
N LEU A 319 1.76 5.66 34.49
CA LEU A 319 0.66 4.91 33.87
C LEU A 319 0.89 3.39 33.91
N ASP A 320 2.07 2.94 33.49
CA ASP A 320 2.42 1.51 33.46
C ASP A 320 2.45 0.92 34.89
N ALA A 321 2.96 1.68 35.88
CA ALA A 321 2.96 1.28 37.29
C ALA A 321 1.54 1.14 37.87
N LYS A 322 0.66 2.12 37.62
CA LYS A 322 -0.75 2.08 38.05
C LYS A 322 -1.48 0.93 37.37
N GLN A 323 -1.25 0.69 36.09
CA GLN A 323 -1.85 -0.42 35.35
C GLN A 323 -1.43 -1.79 35.90
N ALA A 324 -0.15 -1.95 36.26
CA ALA A 324 0.34 -3.17 36.91
C ALA A 324 -0.28 -3.38 38.31
N SER A 325 -0.61 -2.31 39.04
CA SER A 325 -1.24 -2.39 40.36
C SER A 325 -2.66 -2.95 40.32
N ILE A 326 -3.42 -2.75 39.23
CA ILE A 326 -4.80 -3.23 39.07
C ILE A 326 -4.90 -4.77 39.20
N LYS A 327 -3.91 -5.50 38.66
CA LYS A 327 -3.86 -6.96 38.77
C LYS A 327 -3.71 -7.43 40.23
N LYS A 328 -3.11 -6.61 41.10
CA LYS A 328 -2.83 -6.94 42.50
C LYS A 328 -3.97 -6.52 43.44
N THR A 329 -4.74 -5.51 43.08
CA THR A 329 -5.84 -4.98 43.90
C THR A 329 -7.07 -5.89 43.87
N ARG A 330 -7.50 -6.41 45.02
CA ARG A 330 -8.72 -7.25 45.17
C ARG A 330 -9.96 -6.45 45.57
N ASN A 331 -9.81 -5.24 46.11
CA ASN A 331 -10.90 -4.37 46.56
C ASN A 331 -11.49 -3.55 45.39
N GLY A 332 -12.81 -3.63 45.19
CA GLY A 332 -13.51 -2.92 44.11
C GLY A 332 -13.48 -1.39 44.23
N ARG A 333 -13.44 -0.85 45.47
CA ARG A 333 -13.38 0.60 45.68
C ARG A 333 -12.01 1.19 45.32
N GLU A 334 -10.94 0.48 45.69
CA GLU A 334 -9.56 0.83 45.31
C GLU A 334 -9.33 0.69 43.81
N ARG A 335 -9.86 -0.36 43.17
CA ARG A 335 -9.82 -0.49 41.70
C ARG A 335 -10.46 0.71 41.02
N ARG A 336 -11.63 1.16 41.48
CA ARG A 336 -12.34 2.31 40.92
C ARG A 336 -11.54 3.62 41.09
N ALA A 337 -10.83 3.79 42.20
CA ALA A 337 -9.92 4.92 42.40
C ALA A 337 -8.73 4.87 41.42
N ILE A 338 -8.09 3.69 41.26
CA ILE A 338 -6.97 3.51 40.32
C ILE A 338 -7.40 3.81 38.87
N TYR A 339 -8.62 3.42 38.48
CA TYR A 339 -9.17 3.78 37.16
C TYR A 339 -9.39 5.29 37.00
N GLY A 340 -9.80 5.99 38.07
CA GLY A 340 -9.88 7.45 38.11
C GLY A 340 -8.53 8.10 37.86
N ASP A 341 -7.52 7.72 38.64
CA ASP A 341 -6.13 8.20 38.50
C ASP A 341 -5.60 7.93 37.08
N MET A 342 -5.81 6.72 36.55
CA MET A 342 -5.38 6.37 35.19
C MET A 342 -6.04 7.24 34.12
N LYS A 343 -7.30 7.64 34.32
CA LYS A 343 -8.00 8.52 33.38
C LYS A 343 -7.36 9.91 33.35
N GLU A 344 -6.99 10.45 34.50
CA GLU A 344 -6.30 11.74 34.59
C GLU A 344 -4.89 11.67 34.00
N LEU A 345 -4.11 10.66 34.39
CA LEU A 345 -2.76 10.44 33.84
C LEU A 345 -2.78 10.23 32.32
N ARG A 346 -3.79 9.53 31.77
CA ARG A 346 -3.97 9.38 30.32
C ARG A 346 -4.24 10.72 29.65
N LYS A 347 -5.03 11.60 30.28
CA LYS A 347 -5.31 12.93 29.75
C LYS A 347 -4.04 13.78 29.71
N GLU A 348 -3.27 13.79 30.79
CA GLU A 348 -1.99 14.49 30.87
C GLU A 348 -0.97 13.93 29.86
N TYR A 349 -0.86 12.60 29.78
CA TYR A 349 0.01 11.93 28.80
C TYR A 349 -0.29 12.39 27.38
N ARG A 350 -1.57 12.44 26.99
CA ARG A 350 -1.98 12.89 25.65
C ARG A 350 -1.62 14.34 25.37
N GLU A 351 -1.77 15.22 26.36
CA GLU A 351 -1.45 16.64 26.20
C GLU A 351 0.05 16.86 25.99
N ARG A 352 0.87 16.20 26.82
CA ARG A 352 2.33 16.22 26.69
C ARG A 352 2.81 15.57 25.40
N GLU A 353 2.23 14.42 25.02
CA GLU A 353 2.53 13.72 23.77
C GLU A 353 2.17 14.59 22.56
N LYS A 354 1.01 15.25 22.58
CA LYS A 354 0.61 16.19 21.53
C LYS A 354 1.63 17.32 21.38
N GLN A 355 2.09 17.93 22.46
CA GLN A 355 3.10 18.98 22.41
C GLN A 355 4.43 18.48 21.83
N CYS A 356 4.88 17.31 22.27
CA CYS A 356 6.08 16.65 21.74
C CYS A 356 5.97 16.41 20.23
N VAL A 357 4.84 15.83 19.78
CA VAL A 357 4.56 15.58 18.36
C VAL A 357 4.54 16.88 17.56
N THR A 358 3.87 17.92 18.05
CA THR A 358 3.84 19.23 17.38
C THR A 358 5.23 19.83 17.23
N ASN A 359 6.08 19.75 18.26
CA ASN A 359 7.45 20.26 18.20
C ASN A 359 8.29 19.46 17.18
N LEU A 360 8.21 18.13 17.20
CA LEU A 360 8.93 17.26 16.27
C LEU A 360 8.50 17.50 14.82
N VAL A 361 7.20 17.48 14.55
CA VAL A 361 6.63 17.69 13.22
C VAL A 361 6.93 19.11 12.72
N GLY A 362 6.76 20.13 13.56
CA GLY A 362 7.07 21.52 13.22
C GLY A 362 8.56 21.77 12.93
N GLY A 363 9.46 21.07 13.62
CA GLY A 363 10.90 21.15 13.39
C GLY A 363 11.40 20.40 12.15
N SER A 364 10.61 19.47 11.61
CA SER A 364 11.00 18.66 10.45
C SER A 364 10.90 19.40 9.12
N LYS A 365 11.84 19.12 8.21
CA LYS A 365 11.83 19.66 6.84
C LYS A 365 11.16 18.73 5.84
N VAL A 366 11.24 17.42 6.09
CA VAL A 366 10.59 16.40 5.27
C VAL A 366 9.75 15.50 6.18
N VAL A 367 8.45 15.48 5.94
CA VAL A 367 7.54 14.53 6.58
C VAL A 367 7.19 13.47 5.56
N LEU A 368 7.25 12.19 5.95
CA LEU A 368 6.94 11.05 5.10
C LEU A 368 5.79 10.25 5.70
N ALA A 369 4.74 9.99 4.93
CA ALA A 369 3.57 9.26 5.40
C ALA A 369 2.93 8.45 4.26
N THR A 370 2.10 7.47 4.56
CA THR A 370 1.18 6.97 3.51
C THR A 370 0.12 8.03 3.21
N LEU A 371 -0.53 7.98 2.03
CA LEU A 371 -1.62 8.90 1.67
C LEU A 371 -2.70 8.97 2.76
N HIS A 372 -3.09 7.81 3.28
CA HIS A 372 -3.99 7.75 4.44
C HIS A 372 -3.35 8.33 5.69
N GLY A 373 -2.10 7.99 5.99
CA GLY A 373 -1.35 8.47 7.14
C GLY A 373 -1.23 9.99 7.21
N ALA A 374 -1.20 10.67 6.06
CA ALA A 374 -1.15 12.12 5.98
C ALA A 374 -2.38 12.81 6.57
N GLY A 375 -3.54 12.14 6.58
CA GLY A 375 -4.76 12.62 7.26
C GLY A 375 -4.77 12.38 8.78
N GLY A 376 -3.64 11.96 9.36
CA GLY A 376 -3.49 11.76 10.80
C GLY A 376 -3.58 13.07 11.59
N PHE A 377 -3.98 12.98 12.87
CA PHE A 377 -4.07 14.15 13.73
C PHE A 377 -2.72 14.89 13.90
N GLN A 378 -1.62 14.17 13.71
CA GLN A 378 -0.25 14.69 13.83
C GLN A 378 0.07 15.75 12.77
N LEU A 379 -0.61 15.73 11.63
CA LEU A 379 -0.45 16.72 10.55
C LEU A 379 -1.60 17.72 10.48
N ARG A 380 -2.50 17.71 11.47
CA ARG A 380 -3.62 18.64 11.49
C ARG A 380 -3.10 20.07 11.60
N ASN A 381 -3.57 20.93 10.70
CA ASN A 381 -3.16 22.34 10.58
C ASN A 381 -1.72 22.57 10.11
N GLU A 382 -0.98 21.51 9.78
CA GLU A 382 0.31 21.67 9.12
C GLU A 382 0.11 22.17 7.68
N ARG A 383 1.11 22.89 7.17
CA ARG A 383 1.19 23.35 5.79
C ARG A 383 2.52 22.93 5.20
N PHE A 384 2.49 22.58 3.93
CA PHE A 384 3.65 22.16 3.17
C PHE A 384 3.76 23.00 1.91
N ASP A 385 4.98 23.37 1.54
CA ASP A 385 5.22 24.09 0.29
C ASP A 385 5.03 23.14 -0.89
N VAL A 386 5.49 21.89 -0.75
CA VAL A 386 5.39 20.86 -1.78
C VAL A 386 4.88 19.55 -1.18
N VAL A 387 3.89 18.94 -1.83
CA VAL A 387 3.53 17.54 -1.64
C VAL A 387 4.08 16.72 -2.80
N ILE A 388 4.82 15.66 -2.48
CA ILE A 388 5.29 14.68 -3.47
C ILE A 388 4.50 13.40 -3.25
N ILE A 389 3.88 12.85 -4.29
CA ILE A 389 3.20 11.56 -4.22
C ILE A 389 3.92 10.59 -5.14
N ASP A 390 4.61 9.61 -4.54
CA ASP A 390 5.18 8.48 -5.27
C ASP A 390 4.14 7.37 -5.48
N GLU A 391 4.28 6.63 -6.56
CA GLU A 391 3.29 5.65 -7.04
C GLU A 391 1.86 6.24 -7.16
N ALA A 392 1.75 7.48 -7.62
CA ALA A 392 0.47 8.17 -7.75
C ALA A 392 -0.52 7.47 -8.72
N SER A 393 0.00 6.68 -9.66
CA SER A 393 -0.80 5.87 -10.61
C SER A 393 -1.40 4.60 -9.99
N GLN A 394 -1.02 4.26 -8.75
CA GLN A 394 -1.60 3.13 -7.99
C GLN A 394 -2.56 3.61 -6.89
N ALA A 395 -2.81 4.91 -6.80
CA ALA A 395 -3.64 5.51 -5.76
C ALA A 395 -4.99 5.97 -6.32
N LEU A 396 -6.05 5.75 -5.54
CA LEU A 396 -7.35 6.35 -5.83
C LEU A 396 -7.23 7.88 -5.74
N GLU A 397 -7.87 8.61 -6.65
CA GLU A 397 -7.80 10.07 -6.65
C GLU A 397 -8.27 10.67 -5.30
N ALA A 398 -9.32 10.13 -4.68
CA ALA A 398 -9.80 10.57 -3.39
C ALA A 398 -8.75 10.45 -2.26
N GLN A 399 -7.82 9.48 -2.37
CA GLN A 399 -6.71 9.32 -1.41
C GLN A 399 -5.65 10.41 -1.61
N CYS A 400 -5.33 10.75 -2.85
CA CYS A 400 -4.38 11.82 -3.18
C CYS A 400 -4.81 13.18 -2.64
N TRP A 401 -6.12 13.45 -2.56
CA TRP A 401 -6.63 14.70 -2.01
C TRP A 401 -6.38 14.89 -0.51
N VAL A 402 -6.14 13.82 0.24
CA VAL A 402 -5.90 13.88 1.70
C VAL A 402 -4.70 14.80 2.03
N PRO A 403 -3.49 14.60 1.47
CA PRO A 403 -2.37 15.54 1.68
C PRO A 403 -2.50 16.85 0.89
N LEU A 404 -3.17 16.86 -0.27
CA LEU A 404 -3.18 18.01 -1.19
C LEU A 404 -3.83 19.27 -0.61
N LEU A 405 -4.81 19.12 0.28
CA LEU A 405 -5.44 20.27 0.95
C LEU A 405 -4.48 21.08 1.84
N SER A 406 -3.31 20.53 2.17
CA SER A 406 -2.28 21.20 2.98
C SER A 406 -1.14 21.81 2.14
N ALA A 407 -1.19 21.67 0.81
CA ALA A 407 -0.08 21.95 -0.10
C ALA A 407 -0.29 23.22 -0.95
N LYS A 408 0.82 23.84 -1.37
CA LYS A 408 0.82 24.90 -2.40
C LYS A 408 1.13 24.36 -3.80
N LYS A 409 1.94 23.29 -3.86
CA LYS A 409 2.42 22.63 -5.08
C LYS A 409 2.36 21.11 -4.92
N VAL A 410 2.09 20.41 -6.01
CA VAL A 410 2.14 18.94 -6.06
C VAL A 410 3.12 18.44 -7.12
N ILE A 411 3.84 17.37 -6.79
CA ILE A 411 4.66 16.61 -7.74
C ILE A 411 4.17 15.17 -7.67
N LEU A 412 3.64 14.65 -8.76
CA LEU A 412 3.16 13.27 -8.84
C LEU A 412 4.19 12.45 -9.62
N ALA A 413 4.67 11.38 -9.01
CA ALA A 413 5.53 10.41 -9.65
C ALA A 413 4.80 9.07 -9.75
N GLY A 414 4.93 8.42 -10.90
CA GLY A 414 4.26 7.14 -11.12
C GLY A 414 4.39 6.68 -12.56
N ASP A 415 3.68 5.60 -12.86
CA ASP A 415 3.55 5.06 -14.20
C ASP A 415 2.10 4.63 -14.45
N HIS A 416 1.38 5.48 -15.18
CA HIS A 416 -0.02 5.25 -15.57
C HIS A 416 -0.22 4.11 -16.59
N LEU A 417 0.88 3.53 -17.10
CA LEU A 417 0.86 2.36 -17.98
C LEU A 417 1.12 1.04 -17.23
N GLN A 418 1.36 1.11 -15.92
CA GLN A 418 1.38 -0.04 -15.01
C GLN A 418 0.00 -0.23 -14.35
N LEU A 419 -0.06 -1.15 -13.37
CA LEU A 419 -1.31 -1.52 -12.68
C LEU A 419 -2.02 -0.31 -12.05
N PRO A 420 -3.33 -0.12 -12.33
CA PRO A 420 -4.17 0.84 -11.62
C PRO A 420 -4.46 0.38 -10.18
N PRO A 421 -5.05 1.23 -9.32
CA PRO A 421 -5.54 0.81 -8.01
C PRO A 421 -6.54 -0.36 -8.12
N THR A 422 -6.43 -1.36 -7.23
CA THR A 422 -7.36 -2.49 -7.17
C THR A 422 -8.72 -2.07 -6.62
N ILE A 423 -9.80 -2.34 -7.36
CA ILE A 423 -11.19 -1.99 -7.01
C ILE A 423 -12.05 -3.25 -6.98
N LYS A 424 -12.64 -3.55 -5.82
CA LYS A 424 -13.42 -4.78 -5.58
C LYS A 424 -14.82 -4.69 -6.17
N SER A 425 -15.45 -3.52 -6.16
CA SER A 425 -16.81 -3.29 -6.67
C SER A 425 -16.94 -3.57 -8.17
N MET A 426 -15.86 -3.44 -8.94
CA MET A 426 -15.84 -3.78 -10.37
C MET A 426 -15.86 -5.30 -10.62
N ASN A 427 -15.44 -6.10 -9.64
CA ASN A 427 -15.51 -7.57 -9.72
C ASN A 427 -16.90 -8.12 -9.36
N THR A 428 -17.78 -7.28 -8.78
CA THR A 428 -19.19 -7.62 -8.61
C THR A 428 -19.94 -7.32 -9.90
N LYS A 429 -20.69 -8.31 -10.44
CA LYS A 429 -21.64 -8.14 -11.56
C LYS A 429 -22.85 -7.27 -11.16
N ALA A 430 -22.61 -6.11 -10.56
CA ALA A 430 -23.64 -5.13 -10.24
C ALA A 430 -23.75 -4.14 -11.40
N GLN A 431 -24.93 -4.10 -12.02
CA GLN A 431 -25.28 -3.10 -13.02
C GLN A 431 -25.09 -1.68 -12.45
N PRO A 432 -24.43 -0.75 -13.16
CA PRO A 432 -24.31 0.62 -12.68
C PRO A 432 -25.70 1.24 -12.53
N GLY A 433 -25.99 1.71 -11.32
CA GLY A 433 -27.25 2.39 -11.00
C GLY A 433 -27.38 3.67 -11.83
N LYS A 434 -28.52 3.82 -12.52
CA LYS A 434 -28.86 5.03 -13.28
C LYS A 434 -29.05 6.21 -12.32
N ALA A 435 -28.03 7.07 -12.16
CA ALA A 435 -28.20 8.37 -11.52
C ALA A 435 -29.06 9.30 -12.41
N LYS A 436 -30.00 10.02 -11.79
CA LYS A 436 -30.95 10.92 -12.46
C LYS A 436 -30.24 12.06 -13.21
N ALA A 437 -30.79 12.38 -14.37
CA ALA A 437 -30.21 13.24 -15.38
C ALA A 437 -30.27 14.74 -15.02
N ASP A 438 -29.13 15.40 -15.12
CA ASP A 438 -28.99 16.84 -15.34
C ASP A 438 -28.32 17.08 -16.70
N SER A 439 -28.83 17.97 -17.55
CA SER A 439 -28.50 18.01 -18.99
C SER A 439 -27.32 18.91 -19.36
N SER A 440 -26.30 19.07 -18.49
CA SER A 440 -25.12 19.91 -18.80
C SER A 440 -23.96 19.10 -19.40
N PRO A 441 -23.34 19.55 -20.52
CA PRO A 441 -22.24 18.85 -21.19
C PRO A 441 -20.93 18.83 -20.38
N ALA A 442 -20.70 19.80 -19.49
CA ALA A 442 -19.53 19.85 -18.61
C ALA A 442 -19.49 18.71 -17.56
N ASN A 443 -20.63 18.09 -17.24
CA ASN A 443 -20.72 17.01 -16.25
C ASN A 443 -20.69 15.60 -16.87
N LYS A 444 -20.49 15.49 -18.19
CA LYS A 444 -20.39 14.17 -18.85
C LYS A 444 -19.14 13.41 -18.41
N GLU A 445 -18.01 14.11 -18.28
CA GLU A 445 -16.74 13.51 -17.86
C GLU A 445 -16.78 13.01 -16.40
N ILE A 446 -17.51 13.72 -15.52
CA ILE A 446 -17.76 13.30 -14.13
C ILE A 446 -18.60 12.02 -14.07
N ARG A 447 -19.56 11.85 -14.99
CA ARG A 447 -20.45 10.66 -15.03
C ARG A 447 -19.76 9.38 -15.46
N GLU A 448 -18.73 9.52 -16.30
CA GLU A 448 -17.93 8.39 -16.80
C GLU A 448 -16.70 8.13 -15.90
N THR A 449 -16.53 8.90 -14.83
CA THR A 449 -15.41 8.73 -13.90
C THR A 449 -15.58 7.44 -13.09
N THR A 450 -14.61 6.53 -13.22
CA THR A 450 -14.48 5.33 -12.41
C THR A 450 -13.42 5.51 -11.32
N LEU A 451 -13.42 4.66 -10.29
CA LEU A 451 -12.37 4.65 -9.27
C LEU A 451 -10.98 4.28 -9.85
N GLU A 452 -10.92 3.66 -11.04
CA GLU A 452 -9.67 3.30 -11.72
C GLU A 452 -8.93 4.52 -12.27
N VAL A 453 -9.66 5.61 -12.53
CA VAL A 453 -9.05 6.86 -12.99
C VAL A 453 -8.27 7.50 -11.86
N THR A 454 -6.95 7.46 -11.97
CA THR A 454 -6.07 8.09 -10.99
C THR A 454 -5.96 9.59 -11.21
N LEU A 455 -5.52 10.32 -10.18
CA LEU A 455 -5.20 11.75 -10.29
C LEU A 455 -4.14 11.98 -11.40
N PHE A 456 -3.18 11.07 -11.54
CA PHE A 456 -2.15 11.15 -12.58
C PHE A 456 -2.78 11.09 -13.99
N ASP A 457 -3.64 10.09 -14.23
CA ASP A 457 -4.34 9.93 -15.52
C ASP A 457 -5.21 11.14 -15.86
N ARG A 458 -5.94 11.66 -14.88
CA ARG A 458 -6.86 12.79 -15.09
C ARG A 458 -6.11 14.07 -15.43
N LEU A 459 -5.03 14.38 -14.69
CA LEU A 459 -4.23 15.58 -14.95
C LEU A 459 -3.46 15.48 -16.28
N LEU A 460 -2.98 14.29 -16.64
CA LEU A 460 -2.34 14.07 -17.94
C LEU A 460 -3.32 14.28 -19.09
N ARG A 461 -4.57 13.81 -18.96
CA ARG A 461 -5.63 14.08 -19.94
C ARG A 461 -5.99 15.56 -20.04
N LEU A 462 -6.06 16.23 -18.89
CA LEU A 462 -6.47 17.64 -18.80
C LEU A 462 -5.43 18.62 -19.36
N HIS A 463 -4.16 18.43 -19.01
CA HIS A 463 -3.09 19.39 -19.32
C HIS A 463 -2.06 18.88 -20.35
N GLY A 464 -2.14 17.60 -20.72
CA GLY A 464 -1.27 16.98 -21.72
C GLY A 464 0.19 16.90 -21.29
N ALA A 465 1.09 16.85 -22.28
CA ALA A 465 2.53 16.72 -22.07
C ALA A 465 3.18 17.95 -21.42
N SER A 466 2.47 19.09 -21.35
CA SER A 466 3.01 20.35 -20.79
C SER A 466 3.43 20.21 -19.33
N ILE A 467 2.74 19.37 -18.56
CA ILE A 467 3.02 19.11 -17.14
C ILE A 467 3.83 17.84 -16.88
N LYS A 468 4.24 17.10 -17.92
CA LYS A 468 4.85 15.76 -17.79
C LYS A 468 6.31 15.74 -18.25
N ARG A 469 7.16 15.04 -17.50
CA ARG A 469 8.47 14.55 -17.97
C ARG A 469 8.59 13.06 -17.76
N MET A 470 9.10 12.36 -18.78
CA MET A 470 9.27 10.91 -18.77
C MET A 470 10.75 10.55 -18.65
N LEU A 471 11.05 9.64 -17.74
CA LEU A 471 12.38 9.04 -17.61
C LEU A 471 12.54 7.97 -18.69
N THR A 472 13.68 7.95 -19.39
CA THR A 472 13.84 7.13 -20.60
C THR A 472 14.89 6.03 -20.46
N THR A 473 15.97 6.26 -19.71
CA THR A 473 17.01 5.24 -19.50
C THR A 473 16.64 4.31 -18.34
N GLN A 474 16.57 3.01 -18.60
CA GLN A 474 16.30 1.97 -17.61
C GLN A 474 17.56 1.16 -17.26
N TYR A 475 17.63 0.73 -16.00
CA TYR A 475 18.79 0.08 -15.39
C TYR A 475 18.45 -1.30 -14.79
N ARG A 476 17.41 -1.97 -15.29
CA ARG A 476 16.92 -3.26 -14.77
C ARG A 476 17.02 -4.38 -15.80
N MET A 477 16.43 -4.18 -16.97
CA MET A 477 16.16 -5.24 -17.93
C MET A 477 17.23 -5.32 -19.01
N HIS A 478 17.51 -6.54 -19.48
CA HIS A 478 18.23 -6.76 -20.73
C HIS A 478 17.47 -6.11 -21.91
N GLU A 479 18.19 -5.65 -22.95
CA GLU A 479 17.60 -4.94 -24.10
C GLU A 479 16.48 -5.73 -24.79
N LYS A 480 16.70 -7.03 -25.06
CA LYS A 480 15.68 -7.94 -25.62
C LYS A 480 14.37 -7.94 -24.80
N ILE A 481 14.45 -7.94 -23.48
CA ILE A 481 13.27 -7.91 -22.59
C ILE A 481 12.60 -6.54 -22.66
N MET A 482 13.39 -5.47 -22.51
CA MET A 482 12.91 -4.08 -22.51
C MET A 482 12.22 -3.69 -23.82
N LYS A 483 12.67 -4.23 -24.95
CA LYS A 483 12.20 -3.83 -26.28
C LYS A 483 10.69 -3.98 -26.43
N PHE A 484 10.12 -5.11 -26.00
CA PHE A 484 8.68 -5.36 -26.15
C PHE A 484 7.83 -4.35 -25.35
N PRO A 485 8.02 -4.14 -24.03
CA PRO A 485 7.30 -3.09 -23.31
C PRO A 485 7.54 -1.70 -23.89
N SER A 486 8.77 -1.38 -24.30
CA SER A 486 9.13 -0.09 -24.89
C SER A 486 8.28 0.23 -26.13
N ASP A 487 8.23 -0.71 -27.07
CA ASP A 487 7.55 -0.55 -28.36
C ASP A 487 6.02 -0.54 -28.19
N GLU A 488 5.47 -1.43 -27.35
CA GLU A 488 4.01 -1.59 -27.20
C GLU A 488 3.38 -0.50 -26.31
N MET A 489 4.13 0.06 -25.35
CA MET A 489 3.55 0.91 -24.30
C MET A 489 4.20 2.27 -24.15
N TYR A 490 5.48 2.42 -24.52
CA TYR A 490 6.25 3.62 -24.23
C TYR A 490 6.75 4.34 -25.49
N ASP A 491 6.06 4.16 -26.62
CA ASP A 491 6.40 4.77 -27.92
C ASP A 491 7.87 4.54 -28.35
N SER A 492 8.45 3.39 -28.00
CA SER A 492 9.86 3.06 -28.24
C SER A 492 10.88 4.04 -27.61
N LYS A 493 10.49 4.75 -26.54
CA LYS A 493 11.34 5.76 -25.87
C LYS A 493 12.28 5.18 -24.80
N LEU A 494 12.11 3.91 -24.38
CA LEU A 494 12.98 3.32 -23.36
C LEU A 494 14.33 2.93 -23.95
N ILE A 495 15.40 3.21 -23.20
CA ILE A 495 16.78 2.92 -23.54
C ILE A 495 17.39 2.07 -22.43
N ALA A 496 17.99 0.93 -22.77
CA ALA A 496 18.72 0.11 -21.81
C ALA A 496 20.09 0.73 -21.54
N ALA A 497 20.41 0.97 -20.27
CA ALA A 497 21.75 1.42 -19.88
C ALA A 497 22.80 0.36 -20.22
N ASP A 498 24.02 0.78 -20.51
CA ASP A 498 25.12 -0.12 -20.91
C ASP A 498 25.37 -1.23 -19.87
N ALA A 499 25.17 -0.93 -18.58
CA ALA A 499 25.34 -1.88 -17.49
C ALA A 499 24.36 -3.07 -17.51
N VAL A 500 23.18 -2.93 -18.17
CA VAL A 500 22.15 -3.98 -18.22
C VAL A 500 21.84 -4.47 -19.62
N LYS A 501 22.19 -3.69 -20.66
CA LYS A 501 21.81 -3.93 -22.05
C LYS A 501 22.10 -5.36 -22.52
N GLY A 502 23.25 -5.92 -22.12
CA GLY A 502 23.71 -7.27 -22.49
C GLY A 502 23.81 -8.26 -21.32
N ARG A 503 23.22 -7.98 -20.15
CA ARG A 503 23.34 -8.81 -18.94
C ARG A 503 22.57 -10.13 -19.06
N LEU A 504 23.24 -11.28 -18.87
CA LEU A 504 22.64 -12.61 -18.88
C LEU A 504 22.84 -13.35 -17.55
N LEU A 505 22.12 -14.46 -17.33
CA LEU A 505 22.22 -15.24 -16.09
C LEU A 505 23.60 -15.88 -15.89
N LYS A 506 24.28 -16.24 -16.98
CA LYS A 506 25.67 -16.75 -16.91
C LYS A 506 26.70 -15.70 -16.45
N ASP A 507 26.36 -14.42 -16.54
CA ASP A 507 27.24 -13.29 -16.20
C ASP A 507 27.00 -12.78 -14.77
N LEU A 508 26.25 -13.53 -13.95
CA LEU A 508 26.02 -13.22 -12.55
C LEU A 508 27.33 -13.23 -11.74
N PRO A 509 27.40 -12.52 -10.60
CA PRO A 509 28.65 -12.35 -9.84
C PRO A 509 29.12 -13.63 -9.12
N TYR A 510 28.49 -14.77 -9.40
CA TYR A 510 28.79 -16.09 -8.85
C TYR A 510 28.78 -17.13 -9.97
N GLU A 511 29.29 -18.34 -9.69
CA GLU A 511 29.45 -19.38 -10.70
C GLU A 511 28.10 -19.88 -11.23
N VAL A 512 27.85 -19.63 -12.52
CA VAL A 512 26.69 -20.14 -13.25
C VAL A 512 27.19 -20.83 -14.53
N GLN A 513 26.71 -22.03 -14.78
CA GLN A 513 27.03 -22.82 -15.97
C GLN A 513 26.52 -22.12 -17.22
N ASP A 514 27.31 -22.15 -18.28
CA ASP A 514 26.96 -21.55 -19.57
C ASP A 514 26.20 -22.55 -20.46
N ASN A 515 24.86 -22.55 -20.37
CA ASN A 515 23.97 -23.43 -21.13
C ASN A 515 22.84 -22.64 -21.83
N ASP A 516 21.92 -23.35 -22.50
CA ASP A 516 20.83 -22.74 -23.27
C ASP A 516 19.86 -21.93 -22.39
N ASP A 517 19.57 -22.40 -21.16
CA ASP A 517 18.68 -21.72 -20.20
C ASP A 517 19.31 -20.43 -19.63
N THR A 518 20.66 -20.32 -19.60
CA THR A 518 21.37 -19.17 -19.02
C THR A 518 21.92 -18.17 -20.06
N ARG A 519 21.94 -18.56 -21.35
CA ARG A 519 22.41 -17.73 -22.49
C ARG A 519 21.33 -16.87 -23.10
N GLU A 520 20.07 -17.26 -22.96
CA GLU A 520 18.95 -16.51 -23.54
C GLU A 520 18.29 -15.59 -22.52
N ALA A 521 18.15 -14.31 -22.88
CA ALA A 521 17.51 -13.31 -22.02
C ALA A 521 15.97 -13.44 -22.00
N LEU A 522 15.38 -14.14 -22.97
CA LEU A 522 13.93 -14.30 -23.09
C LEU A 522 13.62 -15.66 -23.71
N VAL A 523 12.86 -16.47 -22.98
CA VAL A 523 12.39 -17.79 -23.43
C VAL A 523 10.87 -17.82 -23.33
N PHE A 524 10.20 -18.29 -24.38
CA PHE A 524 8.76 -18.51 -24.39
C PHE A 524 8.46 -19.98 -24.63
N TYR A 525 8.00 -20.68 -23.60
CA TYR A 525 7.55 -22.06 -23.71
C TYR A 525 6.09 -22.09 -24.17
N ASP A 526 5.87 -22.38 -25.45
CA ASP A 526 4.53 -22.57 -25.98
C ASP A 526 3.97 -23.93 -25.56
N THR A 527 2.88 -23.93 -24.81
CA THR A 527 2.17 -25.13 -24.37
C THR A 527 1.02 -25.52 -25.31
N GLN A 528 0.80 -24.79 -26.40
CA GLN A 528 -0.23 -25.10 -27.39
C GLN A 528 0.02 -26.47 -28.03
N GLY A 529 -1.03 -27.27 -28.16
CA GLY A 529 -0.93 -28.64 -28.68
C GLY A 529 -0.50 -29.69 -27.65
N GLY A 530 -0.03 -29.27 -26.47
CA GLY A 530 0.14 -30.14 -25.31
C GLY A 530 -1.15 -30.29 -24.49
N SER A 531 -1.25 -31.34 -23.68
CA SER A 531 -2.36 -31.52 -22.72
C SER A 531 -2.16 -30.66 -21.46
N PHE A 532 -2.27 -29.34 -21.58
CA PHE A 532 -2.16 -28.37 -20.47
C PHE A 532 -3.52 -27.70 -20.17
N PRO A 533 -4.56 -28.43 -19.75
CA PRO A 533 -5.88 -27.85 -19.52
C PRO A 533 -5.90 -27.00 -18.25
N GLU A 534 -6.58 -25.86 -18.30
CA GLU A 534 -6.93 -25.13 -17.08
C GLU A 534 -7.95 -25.90 -16.24
N LYS A 535 -7.86 -25.76 -14.91
CA LYS A 535 -8.85 -26.23 -13.95
C LYS A 535 -9.48 -25.06 -13.23
N VAL A 536 -10.77 -25.20 -12.91
CA VAL A 536 -11.48 -24.31 -11.97
C VAL A 536 -11.48 -25.01 -10.63
N GLU A 537 -11.05 -24.33 -9.58
CA GLU A 537 -11.26 -24.85 -8.22
C GLU A 537 -12.75 -24.69 -7.85
N ASP A 538 -13.57 -25.65 -8.26
CA ASP A 538 -14.86 -25.90 -7.62
C ASP A 538 -14.57 -26.70 -6.34
N GLU A 539 -14.85 -26.12 -5.16
CA GLU A 539 -14.71 -26.82 -3.88
C GLU A 539 -15.46 -28.16 -3.91
N ARG A 540 -14.73 -29.26 -4.09
CA ARG A 540 -15.24 -30.62 -3.86
C ARG A 540 -15.40 -30.85 -2.36
N SER A 541 -16.48 -30.37 -1.75
CA SER A 541 -17.22 -31.10 -0.72
C SER A 541 -18.46 -30.37 -0.22
N GLU A 542 -19.59 -31.07 -0.37
CA GLU A 542 -20.92 -30.88 0.22
C GLU A 542 -21.96 -30.02 -0.52
N LYS A 543 -23.09 -30.69 -0.75
CA LYS A 543 -24.21 -30.34 -1.62
C LYS A 543 -24.88 -29.03 -1.21
N ASN A 544 -25.28 -28.26 -2.24
CA ASN A 544 -26.33 -27.25 -2.22
C ASN A 544 -26.15 -26.08 -1.24
N THR A 545 -25.28 -25.13 -1.61
CA THR A 545 -25.57 -23.72 -1.32
C THR A 545 -25.22 -22.87 -2.53
N LYS A 546 -26.26 -22.41 -3.24
CA LYS A 546 -26.14 -21.28 -4.18
C LYS A 546 -25.81 -20.03 -3.37
N GLY A 547 -24.53 -19.73 -3.25
CA GLY A 547 -24.01 -18.50 -2.64
C GLY A 547 -22.64 -18.24 -3.24
N ALA A 548 -22.59 -17.33 -4.21
CA ALA A 548 -21.39 -16.91 -4.89
C ALA A 548 -20.35 -16.30 -3.92
N ILE A 549 -19.14 -16.08 -4.45
CA ILE A 549 -18.07 -15.18 -3.95
C ILE A 549 -16.89 -15.89 -3.23
N MET A 550 -16.57 -17.13 -3.58
CA MET A 550 -15.14 -17.49 -3.71
C MET A 550 -14.80 -17.48 -5.20
N SER A 551 -13.80 -16.66 -5.52
CA SER A 551 -13.32 -16.31 -6.85
C SER A 551 -13.17 -17.54 -7.76
N ASP A 552 -13.61 -17.43 -9.02
CA ASP A 552 -13.28 -18.32 -10.14
C ASP A 552 -11.75 -18.30 -10.43
N SER A 553 -10.92 -18.62 -9.44
CA SER A 553 -9.48 -18.72 -9.62
C SER A 553 -9.16 -20.00 -10.40
N LYS A 554 -8.14 -19.90 -11.24
CA LYS A 554 -7.78 -20.94 -12.21
C LYS A 554 -6.39 -21.45 -11.91
N SER A 555 -6.16 -22.73 -12.19
CA SER A 555 -4.85 -23.36 -12.07
C SER A 555 -4.57 -24.26 -13.28
N ASN A 556 -3.29 -24.56 -13.50
CA ASN A 556 -2.82 -25.43 -14.57
C ASN A 556 -1.66 -26.28 -14.03
N GLU A 557 -1.95 -27.56 -13.75
CA GLU A 557 -1.01 -28.51 -13.16
C GLU A 557 0.19 -28.82 -14.03
N MET A 558 -0.03 -28.98 -15.33
CA MET A 558 1.05 -29.30 -16.26
C MET A 558 1.97 -28.11 -16.46
N GLU A 559 1.41 -26.90 -16.49
CA GLU A 559 2.21 -25.67 -16.54
C GLU A 559 3.01 -25.47 -15.24
N ALA A 560 2.42 -25.76 -14.08
CA ALA A 560 3.13 -25.73 -12.80
C ALA A 560 4.29 -26.75 -12.75
N ALA A 561 4.12 -27.93 -13.36
CA ALA A 561 5.17 -28.93 -13.48
C ALA A 561 6.30 -28.46 -14.42
N LEU A 562 5.97 -27.81 -15.54
CA LEU A 562 6.95 -27.22 -16.45
C LEU A 562 7.75 -26.10 -15.78
N VAL A 563 7.07 -25.20 -15.07
CA VAL A 563 7.72 -24.15 -14.27
C VAL A 563 8.67 -24.77 -13.24
N LYS A 564 8.25 -25.83 -12.53
CA LYS A 564 9.12 -26.53 -11.59
C LYS A 564 10.37 -27.10 -12.26
N LEU A 565 10.22 -27.73 -13.42
CA LEU A 565 11.35 -28.29 -14.17
C LEU A 565 12.34 -27.18 -14.57
N HIS A 566 11.86 -26.07 -15.12
CA HIS A 566 12.74 -24.98 -15.53
C HIS A 566 13.44 -24.31 -14.33
N VAL A 567 12.73 -24.12 -13.20
CA VAL A 567 13.35 -23.67 -11.95
C VAL A 567 14.48 -24.61 -11.51
N MET A 568 14.24 -25.92 -11.56
CA MET A 568 15.26 -26.92 -11.19
C MET A 568 16.49 -26.80 -12.10
N ASN A 569 16.30 -26.68 -13.42
CA ASN A 569 17.40 -26.52 -14.37
C ASN A 569 18.25 -25.27 -14.07
N LEU A 570 17.60 -24.12 -13.77
CA LEU A 570 18.32 -22.89 -13.43
C LEU A 570 19.15 -23.04 -12.15
N ILE A 571 18.60 -23.70 -11.13
CA ILE A 571 19.30 -23.95 -9.86
C ILE A 571 20.45 -24.94 -10.05
N GLU A 572 20.25 -26.01 -10.82
CA GLU A 572 21.31 -26.98 -11.17
C GLU A 572 22.42 -26.34 -12.01
N ALA A 573 22.08 -25.33 -12.82
CA ALA A 573 23.05 -24.51 -13.53
C ALA A 573 23.79 -23.51 -12.61
N GLY A 574 23.41 -23.36 -11.34
CA GLY A 574 24.09 -22.51 -10.36
C GLY A 574 23.38 -21.19 -10.03
N VAL A 575 22.22 -20.89 -10.61
CA VAL A 575 21.42 -19.71 -10.25
C VAL A 575 20.89 -19.87 -8.83
N LEU A 576 21.13 -18.88 -7.96
CA LEU A 576 20.67 -18.92 -6.59
C LEU A 576 19.14 -18.85 -6.53
N ALA A 577 18.52 -19.68 -5.69
CA ALA A 577 17.07 -19.72 -5.53
C ALA A 577 16.47 -18.36 -5.12
N GLU A 578 17.22 -17.54 -4.36
CA GLU A 578 16.78 -16.19 -3.98
C GLU A 578 16.77 -15.17 -5.12
N ASP A 579 17.47 -15.46 -6.22
CA ASP A 579 17.54 -14.64 -7.43
C ASP A 579 16.48 -15.02 -8.48
N ILE A 580 15.63 -16.01 -8.15
CA ILE A 580 14.52 -16.48 -8.99
C ILE A 580 13.19 -16.03 -8.37
N ALA A 581 12.29 -15.51 -9.20
CA ALA A 581 10.87 -15.42 -8.87
C ALA A 581 9.97 -16.09 -9.88
N VAL A 582 8.89 -16.66 -9.34
CA VAL A 582 7.79 -17.21 -10.12
C VAL A 582 6.55 -16.35 -9.91
N VAL A 583 6.00 -15.82 -11.00
CA VAL A 583 4.85 -14.92 -10.98
C VAL A 583 3.71 -15.52 -11.77
N THR A 584 2.49 -15.45 -11.25
CA THR A 584 1.30 -15.90 -11.96
C THR A 584 0.09 -15.01 -11.68
N PRO A 585 -0.84 -14.81 -12.62
CA PRO A 585 -1.99 -13.95 -12.39
C PRO A 585 -3.01 -14.54 -11.40
N TYR A 586 -3.03 -15.86 -11.18
CA TYR A 586 -4.11 -16.55 -10.46
C TYR A 586 -3.65 -17.09 -9.10
N ASN A 587 -4.40 -16.78 -8.03
CA ASN A 587 -4.09 -17.25 -6.68
C ASN A 587 -4.13 -18.78 -6.52
N ALA A 588 -5.02 -19.48 -7.23
CA ALA A 588 -5.03 -20.94 -7.25
C ALA A 588 -3.73 -21.52 -7.84
N GLN A 589 -3.20 -20.89 -8.89
CA GLN A 589 -1.89 -21.26 -9.44
C GLN A 589 -0.74 -20.96 -8.47
N VAL A 590 -0.80 -19.83 -7.73
CA VAL A 590 0.18 -19.53 -6.66
C VAL A 590 0.18 -20.65 -5.62
N ALA A 591 -0.99 -21.10 -5.15
CA ALA A 591 -1.11 -22.16 -4.15
C ALA A 591 -0.52 -23.48 -4.64
N LEU A 592 -0.83 -23.84 -5.90
CA LEU A 592 -0.30 -25.04 -6.55
C LEU A 592 1.23 -24.99 -6.72
N LEU A 593 1.76 -23.87 -7.21
CA LEU A 593 3.21 -23.66 -7.35
C LEU A 593 3.92 -23.67 -5.99
N ALA A 594 3.28 -23.14 -4.94
CA ALA A 594 3.84 -23.14 -3.59
C ALA A 594 4.05 -24.57 -3.10
N GLN A 595 3.06 -25.45 -3.27
CA GLN A 595 3.18 -26.87 -2.91
C GLN A 595 4.32 -27.55 -3.68
N ASN A 596 4.53 -27.20 -4.95
CA ASN A 596 5.52 -27.84 -5.81
C ASN A 596 6.96 -27.34 -5.58
N LEU A 597 7.13 -26.06 -5.20
CA LEU A 597 8.42 -25.37 -5.16
C LEU A 597 8.91 -25.04 -3.75
N LYS A 598 8.03 -24.58 -2.85
CA LYS A 598 8.47 -24.00 -1.56
C LYS A 598 9.04 -25.01 -0.58
N GLU A 599 8.64 -26.27 -0.68
CA GLU A 599 9.20 -27.35 0.15
C GLU A 599 10.69 -27.60 -0.17
N GLN A 600 11.05 -27.57 -1.46
CA GLN A 600 12.43 -27.81 -1.91
C GLN A 600 13.27 -26.53 -1.93
N TYR A 601 12.66 -25.40 -2.32
CA TYR A 601 13.32 -24.12 -2.54
C TYR A 601 12.59 -22.99 -1.80
N PRO A 602 12.69 -22.93 -0.47
CA PRO A 602 11.95 -21.95 0.33
C PRO A 602 12.31 -20.50 -0.01
N ALA A 603 13.52 -20.25 -0.48
CA ALA A 603 14.05 -18.93 -0.84
C ALA A 603 13.49 -18.34 -2.15
N ILE A 604 12.91 -19.16 -3.04
CA ILE A 604 12.29 -18.67 -4.28
C ILE A 604 11.16 -17.72 -3.96
N GLU A 605 11.11 -16.58 -4.64
CA GLU A 605 9.99 -15.69 -4.47
C GLU A 605 8.79 -16.14 -5.34
N LEU A 606 7.61 -16.24 -4.74
CA LEU A 606 6.40 -16.71 -5.42
C LEU A 606 5.24 -15.79 -5.06
N GLY A 607 4.52 -15.31 -6.06
CA GLY A 607 3.40 -14.40 -5.81
C GLY A 607 2.52 -14.14 -7.02
N SER A 608 1.41 -13.44 -6.77
CA SER A 608 0.59 -12.89 -7.85
C SER A 608 1.26 -11.67 -8.48
N VAL A 609 0.83 -11.32 -9.70
CA VAL A 609 1.31 -10.10 -10.39
C VAL A 609 1.15 -8.85 -9.51
N ASP A 610 -0.03 -8.67 -8.90
CA ASP A 610 -0.30 -7.54 -8.00
C ASP A 610 0.61 -7.55 -6.75
N GLY A 611 1.05 -8.74 -6.29
CA GLY A 611 1.94 -8.89 -5.14
C GLY A 611 3.43 -8.67 -5.45
N PHE A 612 3.81 -8.74 -6.73
CA PHE A 612 5.20 -8.61 -7.19
C PHE A 612 5.56 -7.18 -7.64
N GLN A 613 4.59 -6.26 -7.66
CA GLN A 613 4.78 -4.90 -8.14
C GLN A 613 5.90 -4.16 -7.40
N GLY A 614 6.80 -3.54 -8.18
CA GLY A 614 7.94 -2.78 -7.65
C GLY A 614 9.12 -3.65 -7.20
N ARG A 615 9.02 -4.98 -7.28
CA ARG A 615 10.13 -5.92 -7.04
C ARG A 615 10.89 -6.22 -8.32
N GLU A 616 12.06 -6.81 -8.17
CA GLU A 616 12.93 -7.25 -9.27
C GLU A 616 13.74 -8.47 -8.82
N LYS A 617 14.08 -9.32 -9.79
CA LYS A 617 14.94 -10.50 -9.63
C LYS A 617 15.76 -10.69 -10.90
N GLU A 618 16.82 -11.50 -10.79
CA GLU A 618 17.67 -11.83 -11.94
C GLU A 618 16.94 -12.73 -12.94
N ALA A 619 16.13 -13.68 -12.46
CA ALA A 619 15.27 -14.51 -13.28
C ALA A 619 13.79 -14.39 -12.86
N ILE A 620 12.91 -14.11 -13.82
CA ILE A 620 11.45 -14.10 -13.64
C ILE A 620 10.83 -15.17 -14.53
N ILE A 621 10.06 -16.08 -13.93
CA ILE A 621 9.29 -17.10 -14.64
C ILE A 621 7.81 -16.75 -14.50
N VAL A 622 7.12 -16.57 -15.64
CA VAL A 622 5.70 -16.19 -15.65
C VAL A 622 4.84 -17.37 -16.08
N SER A 623 3.92 -17.82 -15.21
CA SER A 623 2.89 -18.80 -15.56
C SER A 623 1.58 -18.09 -15.93
N LEU A 624 1.10 -18.28 -17.16
CA LEU A 624 -0.09 -17.65 -17.74
C LEU A 624 -1.39 -18.40 -17.44
N VAL A 625 -1.36 -19.70 -17.14
CA VAL A 625 -2.48 -20.55 -16.69
C VAL A 625 -3.55 -20.85 -17.74
N ARG A 626 -4.02 -19.82 -18.45
CA ARG A 626 -5.19 -19.87 -19.34
C ARG A 626 -4.93 -20.74 -20.56
N SER A 627 -5.72 -21.81 -20.65
CA SER A 627 -5.66 -22.78 -21.74
C SER A 627 -7.01 -23.50 -21.80
N ASN A 628 -7.87 -23.05 -22.72
CA ASN A 628 -9.25 -23.51 -22.85
C ASN A 628 -9.71 -23.47 -24.34
N PRO A 629 -10.69 -24.30 -24.73
CA PRO A 629 -11.26 -24.31 -26.08
C PRO A 629 -11.97 -23.02 -26.49
N GLU A 630 -12.45 -22.22 -25.54
CA GLU A 630 -13.22 -21.00 -25.78
C GLU A 630 -12.33 -19.78 -26.12
N HIS A 631 -11.01 -19.94 -26.09
CA HIS A 631 -10.02 -18.87 -26.30
C HIS A 631 -10.18 -17.68 -25.32
N GLU A 632 -10.70 -17.94 -24.12
CA GLU A 632 -10.92 -16.93 -23.11
C GLU A 632 -9.67 -16.73 -22.24
N ILE A 633 -9.13 -15.52 -22.20
CA ILE A 633 -7.99 -15.16 -21.35
C ILE A 633 -8.40 -14.44 -20.05
N GLY A 634 -9.68 -14.07 -19.92
CA GLY A 634 -10.19 -13.36 -18.75
C GLY A 634 -9.45 -12.04 -18.50
N PHE A 635 -9.08 -11.78 -17.25
CA PHE A 635 -8.41 -10.53 -16.85
C PHE A 635 -6.99 -10.36 -17.39
N LEU A 636 -6.39 -11.39 -18.02
CA LEU A 636 -5.13 -11.25 -18.76
C LEU A 636 -5.26 -10.33 -19.99
N ALA A 637 -6.47 -9.99 -20.42
CA ALA A 637 -6.70 -9.03 -21.50
C ALA A 637 -6.24 -7.60 -21.16
N GLU A 638 -6.03 -7.28 -19.88
CA GLU A 638 -5.60 -5.96 -19.44
C GLU A 638 -4.09 -5.76 -19.68
N LYS A 639 -3.71 -5.02 -20.72
CA LYS A 639 -2.30 -4.77 -21.11
C LYS A 639 -1.42 -4.27 -19.96
N ARG A 640 -1.96 -3.44 -19.06
CA ARG A 640 -1.24 -2.91 -17.89
C ARG A 640 -0.78 -4.01 -16.93
N ARG A 641 -1.52 -5.11 -16.82
CA ARG A 641 -1.16 -6.30 -16.03
C ARG A 641 -0.05 -7.12 -16.67
N LEU A 642 0.12 -7.03 -17.99
CA LEU A 642 1.26 -7.65 -18.68
C LEU A 642 2.52 -6.79 -18.54
N ASN A 643 2.38 -5.46 -18.51
CA ASN A 643 3.49 -4.51 -18.37
C ASN A 643 4.11 -4.50 -16.97
N GLY A 644 3.28 -4.65 -15.93
CA GLY A 644 3.76 -4.72 -14.56
C GLY A 644 4.48 -6.02 -14.22
N LYS A 645 4.65 -6.94 -15.19
CA LYS A 645 5.32 -8.23 -15.02
C LYS A 645 6.83 -8.15 -15.16
#